data_AF-H1PRT4-F1
#
_entry.id   AF-H1PRT4-F1
#
_cell.length_a   1.000
_cell.length_b   1.000
_cell.length_c   1.000
_cell.angle_alpha   90.00
_cell.angle_beta   90.00
_cell.angle_gamma   90.00
#
_symmetry.space_group_name_H-M   'P 1'
#
loop_
_entity.id
_entity.type
_entity.pdbx_description
1 polymer ?
#
loop_
_entity_poly.entity_id
_entity_poly.type
_entity_poly.pdbx_seq_one_letter_code
_entity_poly.pdbx_strand_id
1 'polypeptide(L)'
;MKKLITIFFVFLTSFAFGKDSLTIKIPLNLTDMYLYKNLETSKYEGVYGELFKKINAEKLDSKYDLDYKLESEDPEIMIRVVDSHQNEHYNYIPTSITYRVAILVKSNSSIRKVSDLNGLKIAFIPNSRGLAEFEERFSNVAFEKVTAPNEDKGLEYLETGEADAFVVVDWAESNSFESHIRMIETLQYREQIAVREDKTEVYNAVKNYITSLPPSNFTDIIKRNRINYYTYLLKDTPNQEIVKNKFKEIKVQLPDTKYLLPLFYEKGDGYKGLLPDILKDLETIIGVPFKITKTDGDINAYIIKNQGKMNDYIFSTPYYSSDIGIANKKLDSYRASISDLDNKKVLVVENSYFSEYLPHVAKNVIIVPVKSVQEGLKKLANGNGDYFVGFSSIIRGSITNEFLDDKVKIAGTINENMAISLGVKKGDEELSQLINTVMKSFAVDKTLSDPEANKNILVEKNYKLMMKVAVPTIIFIIILIIVLIKSEKNRKRAEVLSNALVETLEMINQLDQEEAGDHAKRLSLYSEILADKSGMDKKLVSEIKKFAILHDLGKVIVPNEILNKPGKLTHEEFNKVKEHAIVGHRLVEKLGLGKAAENLVKFHHEKWNGLGYPMGLKEKEIPIEGRIVALADTYDTLRQDKAYRPGFSHEQAVQIIIEESSISFDPELVSIFLTNSDLFKKIYEENTKAIYLADEIYSAIKNK
;
A
#
# COMPACT_ATOMS: atom_id res chain seq x y z
N MET A 1 -53.04 54.63 11.04
CA MET A 1 -51.59 54.61 11.30
C MET A 1 -51.02 53.20 11.48
N LYS A 2 -51.52 52.34 12.40
CA LYS A 2 -50.99 50.96 12.54
C LYS A 2 -51.04 50.09 11.26
N LYS A 3 -52.11 50.16 10.45
CA LYS A 3 -52.18 49.46 9.15
C LYS A 3 -51.24 50.00 8.07
N LEU A 4 -50.86 51.29 8.13
CA LEU A 4 -49.89 51.86 7.20
C LEU A 4 -48.45 51.46 7.58
N ILE A 5 -48.15 51.38 8.87
CA ILE A 5 -46.83 50.93 9.37
C ILE A 5 -46.61 49.45 9.07
N THR A 6 -47.64 48.60 9.14
CA THR A 6 -47.52 47.17 8.76
C THR A 6 -47.32 47.00 7.25
N ILE A 7 -47.98 47.80 6.40
CA ILE A 7 -47.76 47.74 4.95
C ILE A 7 -46.37 48.29 4.58
N PHE A 8 -45.88 49.32 5.28
CA PHE A 8 -44.52 49.84 5.09
C PHE A 8 -43.45 48.85 5.58
N PHE A 9 -43.70 48.08 6.66
CA PHE A 9 -42.80 47.02 7.12
C PHE A 9 -42.80 45.80 6.19
N VAL A 10 -43.94 45.43 5.59
CA VAL A 10 -44.01 44.33 4.61
C VAL A 10 -43.35 44.72 3.28
N PHE A 11 -43.35 46.00 2.90
CA PHE A 11 -42.56 46.50 1.77
C PHE A 11 -41.06 46.65 2.10
N LEU A 12 -40.67 46.96 3.35
CA LEU A 12 -39.25 46.98 3.74
C LEU A 12 -38.65 45.57 3.93
N THR A 13 -39.43 44.57 4.31
CA THR A 13 -38.92 43.19 4.45
C THR A 13 -38.91 42.39 3.14
N SER A 14 -39.56 42.89 2.09
CA SER A 14 -39.46 42.32 0.74
C SER A 14 -38.32 42.90 -0.10
N PHE A 15 -37.57 43.89 0.41
CA PHE A 15 -36.37 44.45 -0.21
C PHE A 15 -35.04 43.91 0.37
N ALA A 16 -35.07 42.97 1.33
CA ALA A 16 -33.89 42.59 2.12
C ALA A 16 -33.36 41.14 1.91
N PHE A 17 -33.78 40.42 0.86
CA PHE A 17 -33.23 39.09 0.54
C PHE A 17 -33.05 38.86 -0.97
N GLY A 18 -32.58 39.90 -1.69
CA GLY A 18 -31.98 39.65 -3.01
C GLY A 18 -30.61 39.00 -2.79
N LYS A 19 -30.35 37.84 -3.39
CA LYS A 19 -28.98 37.32 -3.47
C LYS A 19 -28.13 38.33 -4.23
N ASP A 20 -26.91 38.57 -3.77
CA ASP A 20 -25.96 39.40 -4.51
C ASP A 20 -25.70 38.75 -5.88
N SER A 21 -25.74 39.52 -6.97
CA SER A 21 -25.43 38.96 -8.29
C SER A 21 -23.91 38.88 -8.45
N LEU A 22 -23.42 37.72 -8.90
CA LEU A 22 -22.02 37.48 -9.22
C LEU A 22 -21.87 37.36 -10.74
N THR A 23 -21.29 38.37 -11.37
CA THR A 23 -21.12 38.43 -12.83
C THR A 23 -19.94 37.58 -13.27
N ILE A 24 -20.21 36.56 -14.07
CA ILE A 24 -19.23 35.66 -14.69
C ILE A 24 -19.16 35.97 -16.17
N LYS A 25 -18.06 36.57 -16.62
CA LYS A 25 -17.81 36.81 -18.04
C LYS A 25 -17.34 35.52 -18.73
N ILE A 26 -17.98 35.25 -19.86
CA ILE A 26 -17.62 34.20 -20.80
C ILE A 26 -16.86 34.89 -21.94
N PRO A 27 -15.52 34.85 -21.96
CA PRO A 27 -14.73 35.64 -22.91
C PRO A 27 -14.88 35.19 -24.38
N LEU A 28 -15.40 33.99 -24.62
CA LEU A 28 -15.66 33.45 -25.97
C LEU A 28 -17.11 32.96 -26.03
N ASN A 29 -17.84 33.30 -27.10
CA ASN A 29 -19.14 32.68 -27.41
C ASN A 29 -18.97 31.23 -27.93
N LEU A 30 -18.18 30.43 -27.21
CA LEU A 30 -17.88 29.06 -27.51
C LEU A 30 -18.82 28.17 -26.69
N THR A 31 -19.72 27.48 -27.38
CA THR A 31 -20.67 26.54 -26.77
C THR A 31 -20.11 25.13 -26.87
N ASP A 32 -19.70 24.56 -25.75
CA ASP A 32 -19.13 23.21 -25.66
C ASP A 32 -19.45 22.55 -24.31
N MET A 33 -18.94 21.33 -24.07
CA MET A 33 -19.14 20.61 -22.80
C MET A 33 -18.59 21.33 -21.56
N TYR A 34 -17.71 22.32 -21.73
CA TYR A 34 -17.17 23.09 -20.61
C TYR A 34 -18.12 24.19 -20.17
N LEU A 35 -18.87 24.77 -21.12
CA LEU A 35 -19.97 25.69 -20.82
C LEU A 35 -20.93 25.82 -22.01
N TYR A 36 -22.23 25.67 -21.77
CA TYR A 36 -23.28 25.93 -22.75
C TYR A 36 -24.55 26.45 -22.07
N LYS A 37 -25.37 27.21 -22.80
CA LYS A 37 -26.69 27.63 -22.33
C LYS A 37 -27.74 26.61 -22.78
N ASN A 38 -28.33 25.89 -21.84
CA ASN A 38 -29.45 24.99 -22.12
C ASN A 38 -30.69 25.85 -22.44
N LEU A 39 -31.17 25.79 -23.68
CA LEU A 39 -32.29 26.60 -24.14
C LEU A 39 -33.63 26.19 -23.52
N GLU A 40 -33.78 24.94 -23.07
CA GLU A 40 -35.01 24.46 -22.41
C GLU A 40 -35.12 25.01 -20.98
N THR A 41 -34.01 25.06 -20.24
CA THR A 41 -33.99 25.53 -18.84
C THR A 41 -33.58 26.99 -18.71
N SER A 42 -33.07 27.59 -19.79
CA SER A 42 -32.42 28.91 -19.82
C SER A 42 -31.23 29.07 -18.87
N LYS A 43 -30.65 27.96 -18.38
CA LYS A 43 -29.51 27.96 -17.45
C LYS A 43 -28.21 27.60 -18.17
N TYR A 44 -27.10 28.11 -17.64
CA TYR A 44 -25.78 27.68 -18.04
C TYR A 44 -25.41 26.36 -17.36
N GLU A 45 -24.98 25.40 -18.17
CA GLU A 45 -24.58 24.04 -17.82
C GLU A 45 -23.17 23.75 -18.37
N GLY A 46 -22.63 22.56 -18.10
CA GLY A 46 -21.25 22.19 -18.44
C GLY A 46 -20.31 22.25 -17.22
N VAL A 47 -19.03 21.98 -17.46
CA VAL A 47 -18.00 21.87 -16.40
C VAL A 47 -17.95 23.11 -15.51
N TYR A 48 -17.87 24.31 -16.09
CA TYR A 48 -17.85 25.57 -15.34
C TYR A 48 -19.19 25.84 -14.66
N GLY A 49 -20.31 25.51 -15.32
CA GLY A 49 -21.66 25.64 -14.74
C GLY A 49 -21.85 24.78 -13.49
N GLU A 50 -21.46 23.51 -13.53
CA GLU A 50 -21.49 22.60 -12.37
C GLU A 50 -20.54 23.08 -11.27
N LEU A 51 -19.31 23.48 -11.63
CA LEU A 51 -18.28 23.93 -10.72
C LEU A 51 -18.76 25.14 -9.89
N PHE A 52 -19.20 26.22 -10.56
CA PHE A 52 -19.63 27.43 -9.86
C PHE A 52 -20.93 27.24 -9.09
N LYS A 53 -21.86 26.39 -9.58
CA LYS A 53 -23.04 26.01 -8.82
C LYS A 53 -22.69 25.34 -7.49
N LYS A 54 -21.72 24.41 -7.50
CA LYS A 54 -21.25 23.74 -6.27
C LYS A 54 -20.45 24.66 -5.36
N ILE A 55 -19.55 25.46 -5.91
CA ILE A 55 -18.80 26.46 -5.10
C ILE A 55 -19.78 27.39 -4.41
N ASN A 56 -20.77 27.92 -5.13
CA ASN A 56 -21.76 28.80 -4.54
C ASN A 56 -22.57 28.08 -3.44
N ALA A 57 -23.00 26.84 -3.69
CA ALA A 57 -23.80 26.08 -2.73
C ALA A 57 -23.02 25.64 -1.47
N GLU A 58 -21.78 25.19 -1.63
CA GLU A 58 -21.00 24.51 -0.57
C GLU A 58 -19.97 25.41 0.12
N LYS A 59 -19.52 26.48 -0.54
CA LYS A 59 -18.44 27.35 -0.04
C LYS A 59 -18.86 28.79 0.17
N LEU A 60 -19.97 29.21 -0.44
CA LEU A 60 -20.51 30.57 -0.34
C LEU A 60 -21.95 30.57 0.19
N ASP A 61 -22.43 29.47 0.79
CA ASP A 61 -23.76 29.35 1.41
C ASP A 61 -24.94 29.81 0.51
N SER A 62 -24.82 29.56 -0.79
CA SER A 62 -25.77 30.01 -1.81
C SER A 62 -26.03 31.53 -1.83
N LYS A 63 -25.06 32.33 -1.36
CA LYS A 63 -25.13 33.78 -1.23
C LYS A 63 -25.36 34.50 -2.56
N TYR A 64 -24.81 33.97 -3.65
CA TYR A 64 -24.82 34.66 -4.94
C TYR A 64 -25.86 34.11 -5.91
N ASP A 65 -26.38 34.99 -6.78
CA ASP A 65 -27.00 34.59 -8.03
C ASP A 65 -25.95 34.64 -9.16
N LEU A 66 -25.79 33.54 -9.90
CA LEU A 66 -24.70 33.40 -10.87
C LEU A 66 -25.14 33.95 -12.23
N ASP A 67 -24.67 35.14 -12.58
CA ASP A 67 -25.05 35.86 -13.80
C ASP A 67 -23.96 35.74 -14.88
N TYR A 68 -24.20 34.87 -15.85
CA TYR A 68 -23.25 34.58 -16.94
C TYR A 68 -23.50 35.51 -18.13
N LYS A 69 -22.48 36.30 -18.51
CA LYS A 69 -22.55 37.28 -19.59
C LYS A 69 -21.46 37.06 -20.64
N LEU A 70 -21.82 37.22 -21.92
CA LEU A 70 -20.85 37.24 -23.02
C LEU A 70 -20.02 38.54 -23.00
N GLU A 71 -20.70 39.67 -22.80
CA GLU A 71 -20.06 40.97 -22.71
C GLU A 71 -20.26 41.57 -21.32
N SER A 72 -19.14 41.97 -20.71
CA SER A 72 -19.08 42.68 -19.46
C SER A 72 -17.76 43.45 -19.42
N GLU A 73 -17.84 44.76 -19.18
CA GLU A 73 -16.68 45.66 -19.09
C GLU A 73 -15.88 45.43 -17.79
N ASP A 74 -16.56 45.13 -16.69
CA ASP A 74 -15.96 44.91 -15.36
C ASP A 74 -16.58 43.69 -14.66
N PRO A 75 -16.26 42.46 -15.11
CA PRO A 75 -16.79 41.25 -14.48
C PRO A 75 -16.06 40.92 -13.19
N GLU A 76 -16.79 40.34 -12.25
CA GLU A 76 -16.21 39.88 -10.98
C GLU A 76 -15.42 38.57 -11.16
N ILE A 77 -15.81 37.75 -12.13
CA ILE A 77 -15.12 36.53 -12.53
C ILE A 77 -14.99 36.47 -14.04
N MET A 78 -13.82 36.05 -14.52
CA MET A 78 -13.64 35.57 -15.90
C MET A 78 -13.20 34.11 -15.88
N ILE A 79 -13.86 33.30 -16.70
CA ILE A 79 -13.53 31.87 -16.87
C ILE A 79 -12.84 31.67 -18.22
N ARG A 80 -12.10 30.57 -18.36
CA ARG A 80 -11.39 30.21 -19.62
C ARG A 80 -10.37 31.26 -20.07
N VAL A 81 -9.79 31.99 -19.10
CA VAL A 81 -8.69 32.91 -19.39
C VAL A 81 -7.43 32.10 -19.60
N VAL A 82 -6.65 32.39 -20.64
CA VAL A 82 -5.41 31.67 -20.88
C VAL A 82 -4.33 32.15 -19.91
N ASP A 83 -3.48 31.25 -19.46
CA ASP A 83 -2.42 31.53 -18.49
C ASP A 83 -1.41 32.60 -18.92
N SER A 84 -1.26 32.83 -20.23
CA SER A 84 -0.48 33.95 -20.78
C SER A 84 -1.07 35.33 -20.50
N HIS A 85 -2.38 35.42 -20.25
CA HIS A 85 -3.06 36.68 -19.97
C HIS A 85 -3.07 36.98 -18.47
N GLN A 86 -2.48 38.11 -18.08
CA GLN A 86 -2.44 38.59 -16.70
C GLN A 86 -2.93 40.04 -16.62
N ASN A 87 -3.66 40.36 -15.56
CA ASN A 87 -4.18 41.69 -15.26
C ASN A 87 -4.05 41.93 -13.75
N GLU A 88 -3.46 43.06 -13.36
CA GLU A 88 -3.18 43.39 -11.96
C GLU A 88 -4.44 43.46 -11.08
N HIS A 89 -5.62 43.72 -11.68
CA HIS A 89 -6.90 43.79 -10.96
C HIS A 89 -7.56 42.42 -10.72
N TYR A 90 -6.92 41.32 -11.11
CA TYR A 90 -7.47 39.97 -10.97
C TYR A 90 -6.48 39.01 -10.33
N ASN A 91 -7.01 38.14 -9.48
CA ASN A 91 -6.31 36.98 -8.94
C ASN A 91 -6.63 35.73 -9.78
N TYR A 92 -5.61 34.98 -10.16
CA TYR A 92 -5.73 33.85 -11.08
C TYR A 92 -5.65 32.49 -10.37
N ILE A 93 -6.45 31.54 -10.84
CA ILE A 93 -6.53 30.17 -10.34
C ILE A 93 -6.38 29.22 -11.53
N PRO A 94 -5.27 28.45 -11.63
CA PRO A 94 -5.08 27.52 -12.73
C PRO A 94 -6.08 26.37 -12.66
N THR A 95 -6.57 25.94 -13.82
CA THR A 95 -7.39 24.72 -13.94
C THR A 95 -6.58 23.58 -14.56
N SER A 96 -7.11 22.36 -14.47
CA SER A 96 -6.55 21.18 -15.15
C SER A 96 -6.95 21.09 -16.63
N ILE A 97 -7.70 22.06 -17.15
CA ILE A 97 -8.14 22.08 -18.55
C ILE A 97 -7.00 22.68 -19.39
N THR A 98 -6.49 21.88 -20.32
CA THR A 98 -5.47 22.30 -21.29
C THR A 98 -5.93 21.96 -22.70
N TYR A 99 -5.52 22.76 -23.65
CA TYR A 99 -5.77 22.51 -25.08
C TYR A 99 -4.52 22.88 -25.88
N ARG A 100 -4.46 22.40 -27.12
CA ARG A 100 -3.35 22.69 -28.04
C ARG A 100 -3.84 23.43 -29.27
N VAL A 101 -3.03 24.33 -29.79
CA VAL A 101 -3.21 24.96 -31.10
C VAL A 101 -2.09 24.48 -32.00
N ALA A 102 -2.43 23.87 -33.12
CA ALA A 102 -1.50 23.35 -34.11
C ALA A 102 -1.53 24.17 -35.39
N ILE A 103 -0.37 24.31 -36.04
CA ILE A 103 -0.27 24.84 -37.39
C ILE A 103 -0.03 23.69 -38.36
N LEU A 104 -0.98 23.47 -39.25
CA LEU A 104 -0.94 22.47 -40.31
C LEU A 104 -0.49 23.12 -41.61
N VAL A 105 0.40 22.43 -42.33
CA VAL A 105 0.85 22.83 -43.67
C VAL A 105 0.93 21.60 -44.55
N LYS A 106 0.94 21.80 -45.88
CA LYS A 106 1.16 20.66 -46.76
C LYS A 106 2.50 19.96 -46.50
N SER A 107 2.55 18.63 -46.53
CA SER A 107 3.77 17.85 -46.31
C SER A 107 4.87 18.18 -47.31
N ASN A 108 4.51 18.42 -48.56
CA ASN A 108 5.44 18.84 -49.62
C ASN A 108 5.73 20.36 -49.60
N SER A 109 5.08 21.15 -48.74
CA SER A 109 5.34 22.58 -48.59
C SER A 109 6.75 22.84 -48.09
N SER A 110 7.36 23.96 -48.51
CA SER A 110 8.64 24.44 -48.02
C SER A 110 8.55 25.11 -46.64
N ILE A 111 7.36 25.39 -46.12
CA ILE A 111 7.14 26.09 -44.84
C ILE A 111 7.62 25.21 -43.67
N ARG A 112 8.71 25.54 -42.99
CA ARG A 112 9.27 24.71 -41.90
C ARG A 112 9.00 25.27 -40.51
N LYS A 113 8.74 26.56 -40.39
CA LYS A 113 8.56 27.28 -39.12
C LYS A 113 7.55 28.41 -39.28
N VAL A 114 7.04 28.92 -38.16
CA VAL A 114 6.00 29.97 -38.15
C VAL A 114 6.41 31.24 -38.89
N SER A 115 7.70 31.62 -38.84
CA SER A 115 8.19 32.80 -39.57
C SER A 115 8.04 32.70 -41.09
N ASP A 116 7.96 31.47 -41.63
CA ASP A 116 7.80 31.24 -43.07
C ASP A 116 6.36 31.51 -43.54
N LEU A 117 5.42 31.75 -42.61
CA LEU A 117 4.03 32.09 -42.91
C LEU A 117 3.85 33.56 -43.32
N ASN A 118 4.91 34.36 -43.28
CA ASN A 118 4.83 35.77 -43.60
C ASN A 118 4.45 36.01 -45.07
N GLY A 119 3.34 36.72 -45.28
CA GLY A 119 2.74 37.01 -46.58
C GLY A 119 1.86 35.91 -47.14
N LEU A 120 1.64 34.82 -46.39
CA LEU A 120 0.85 33.67 -46.83
C LEU A 120 -0.60 33.74 -46.35
N LYS A 121 -1.45 32.90 -46.94
CA LYS A 121 -2.85 32.72 -46.54
C LYS A 121 -2.95 31.66 -45.46
N ILE A 122 -3.53 32.01 -44.32
CA ILE A 122 -3.73 31.09 -43.20
C ILE A 122 -5.21 30.94 -42.93
N ALA A 123 -5.70 29.70 -42.99
CA ALA A 123 -7.05 29.35 -42.62
C ALA A 123 -7.22 29.34 -41.09
N PHE A 124 -8.37 29.85 -40.63
CA PHE A 124 -8.75 29.89 -39.22
C PHE A 124 -10.24 29.57 -39.05
N ILE A 125 -10.58 28.86 -37.97
CA ILE A 125 -11.98 28.72 -37.55
C ILE A 125 -12.33 29.89 -36.64
N PRO A 126 -13.35 30.71 -36.98
CA PRO A 126 -13.79 31.82 -36.13
C PRO A 126 -14.17 31.36 -34.73
N ASN A 127 -13.90 32.21 -33.72
CA ASN A 127 -14.25 31.96 -32.31
C ASN A 127 -13.67 30.65 -31.73
N SER A 128 -12.59 30.12 -32.31
CA SER A 128 -11.87 28.97 -31.78
C SER A 128 -10.97 29.37 -30.59
N ARG A 129 -10.77 28.44 -29.65
CA ARG A 129 -9.88 28.67 -28.48
C ARG A 129 -8.43 28.87 -28.93
N GLY A 130 -7.67 29.69 -28.22
CA GLY A 130 -6.24 29.85 -28.48
C GLY A 130 -5.91 30.66 -29.74
N LEU A 131 -6.91 31.07 -30.51
CA LEU A 131 -6.72 31.83 -31.74
C LEU A 131 -6.22 33.24 -31.44
N ALA A 132 -6.85 33.94 -30.48
CA ALA A 132 -6.42 35.26 -30.07
C ALA A 132 -4.98 35.23 -29.52
N GLU A 133 -4.68 34.23 -28.69
CA GLU A 133 -3.36 34.00 -28.13
C GLU A 133 -2.31 33.68 -29.20
N PHE A 134 -2.70 32.88 -30.20
CA PHE A 134 -1.85 32.58 -31.35
C PHE A 134 -1.51 33.85 -32.12
N GLU A 135 -2.51 34.68 -32.41
CA GLU A 135 -2.35 35.94 -33.14
C GLU A 135 -1.49 36.95 -32.37
N GLU A 136 -1.70 37.07 -31.06
CA GLU A 136 -0.87 37.92 -30.19
C GLU A 136 0.59 37.47 -30.19
N ARG A 137 0.82 36.17 -29.98
CA ARG A 137 2.15 35.57 -29.91
C ARG A 137 2.93 35.71 -31.21
N PHE A 138 2.23 35.64 -32.34
CA PHE A 138 2.83 35.76 -33.68
C PHE A 138 2.47 37.06 -34.39
N SER A 139 2.19 38.13 -33.64
CA SER A 139 1.86 39.47 -34.15
C SER A 139 2.93 40.07 -35.07
N ASN A 140 4.18 39.60 -34.97
CA ASN A 140 5.29 40.01 -35.83
C ASN A 140 5.32 39.30 -37.20
N VAL A 141 4.43 38.33 -37.45
CA VAL A 141 4.31 37.61 -38.72
C VAL A 141 3.05 38.13 -39.42
N ALA A 142 3.21 38.84 -40.54
CA ALA A 142 2.08 39.35 -41.29
C ALA A 142 1.52 38.27 -42.21
N PHE A 143 0.24 37.92 -42.12
CA PHE A 143 -0.39 36.92 -42.98
C PHE A 143 -1.82 37.32 -43.33
N GLU A 144 -2.35 36.80 -44.44
CA GLU A 144 -3.74 36.96 -44.85
C GLU A 144 -4.60 35.90 -44.15
N LYS A 145 -5.70 36.32 -43.51
CA LYS A 145 -6.61 35.38 -42.82
C LYS A 145 -7.69 34.88 -43.77
N VAL A 146 -7.86 33.58 -43.85
CA VAL A 146 -8.95 32.90 -44.56
C VAL A 146 -9.88 32.26 -43.54
N THR A 147 -11.17 32.54 -43.62
CA THR A 147 -12.15 32.00 -42.66
C THR A 147 -12.64 30.63 -43.11
N ALA A 148 -12.32 29.60 -42.33
CA ALA A 148 -12.84 28.25 -42.49
C ALA A 148 -14.08 28.04 -41.59
N PRO A 149 -15.22 27.58 -42.13
CA PRO A 149 -16.43 27.34 -41.33
C PRO A 149 -16.26 26.25 -40.25
N ASN A 150 -15.43 25.25 -40.52
CA ASN A 150 -15.16 24.12 -39.66
C ASN A 150 -13.82 23.49 -40.04
N GLU A 151 -13.39 22.49 -39.26
CA GLU A 151 -12.12 21.77 -39.47
C GLU A 151 -12.04 21.13 -40.86
N ASP A 152 -13.10 20.46 -41.31
CA ASP A 152 -13.12 19.77 -42.62
C ASP A 152 -12.90 20.76 -43.77
N LYS A 153 -13.53 21.94 -43.71
CA LYS A 153 -13.32 23.01 -44.69
C LYS A 153 -11.95 23.65 -44.58
N GLY A 154 -11.39 23.78 -43.38
CA GLY A 154 -10.02 24.27 -43.20
C GLY A 154 -8.98 23.34 -43.83
N LEU A 155 -9.16 22.03 -43.68
CA LEU A 155 -8.34 21.02 -44.35
C LEU A 155 -8.54 21.06 -45.88
N GLU A 156 -9.78 21.16 -46.35
CA GLU A 156 -10.08 21.32 -47.79
C GLU A 156 -9.35 22.54 -48.37
N TYR A 157 -9.36 23.70 -47.69
CA TYR A 157 -8.66 24.90 -48.14
C TYR A 157 -7.15 24.71 -48.25
N LEU A 158 -6.58 23.97 -47.30
CA LEU A 158 -5.17 23.64 -47.37
C LEU A 158 -4.88 22.75 -48.58
N GLU A 159 -5.71 21.73 -48.83
CA GLU A 159 -5.57 20.80 -49.95
C GLU A 159 -5.82 21.44 -51.32
N THR A 160 -6.82 22.31 -51.46
CA THR A 160 -7.09 23.04 -52.71
C THR A 160 -6.10 24.19 -52.93
N GLY A 161 -5.36 24.61 -51.91
CA GLY A 161 -4.43 25.75 -51.95
C GLY A 161 -5.12 27.11 -51.78
N GLU A 162 -6.38 27.12 -51.31
CA GLU A 162 -7.05 28.35 -50.86
C GLU A 162 -6.37 28.94 -49.60
N ALA A 163 -5.71 28.10 -48.81
CA ALA A 163 -4.81 28.48 -47.73
C ALA A 163 -3.46 27.74 -47.82
N ASP A 164 -2.39 28.40 -47.41
CA ASP A 164 -1.02 27.85 -47.34
C ASP A 164 -0.76 27.12 -46.01
N ALA A 165 -1.47 27.53 -44.96
CA ALA A 165 -1.46 26.92 -43.63
C ALA A 165 -2.85 26.93 -43.01
N PHE A 166 -3.11 26.04 -42.04
CA PHE A 166 -4.37 25.96 -41.31
C PHE A 166 -4.08 25.89 -39.80
N VAL A 167 -4.69 26.77 -39.02
CA VAL A 167 -4.56 26.78 -37.55
C VAL A 167 -5.79 26.13 -36.94
N VAL A 168 -5.56 25.09 -36.15
CA VAL A 168 -6.59 24.21 -35.61
C VAL A 168 -6.34 23.89 -34.13
N VAL A 169 -7.42 23.71 -33.37
CA VAL A 169 -7.40 23.40 -31.94
C VAL A 169 -7.51 21.90 -31.72
N ASP A 170 -6.74 21.37 -30.77
CA ASP A 170 -6.72 19.98 -30.32
C ASP A 170 -6.56 18.95 -31.44
N TRP A 171 -5.82 19.32 -32.49
CA TRP A 171 -5.45 18.42 -33.56
C TRP A 171 -4.70 17.21 -33.01
N ALA A 172 -5.30 16.04 -33.16
CA ALA A 172 -4.68 14.78 -32.84
C ALA A 172 -4.05 14.23 -34.11
N GLU A 173 -2.71 14.32 -34.23
CA GLU A 173 -1.96 13.52 -35.20
C GLU A 173 -2.25 12.05 -34.93
N SER A 174 -3.20 11.50 -35.68
CA SER A 174 -3.61 10.12 -35.48
C SER A 174 -4.07 9.56 -36.81
N ASN A 175 -3.11 8.91 -37.47
CA ASN A 175 -3.18 8.24 -38.75
C ASN A 175 -3.37 9.13 -39.98
N SER A 176 -2.24 9.57 -40.55
CA SER A 176 -1.95 9.53 -41.99
C SER A 176 -3.15 9.53 -42.95
N PHE A 177 -4.04 10.52 -42.87
CA PHE A 177 -5.02 10.78 -43.94
C PHE A 177 -4.61 11.90 -44.87
N GLU A 178 -3.33 12.17 -44.80
CA GLU A 178 -2.83 13.46 -45.08
C GLU A 178 -1.31 13.23 -45.17
N SER A 179 -0.89 12.25 -45.98
CA SER A 179 0.51 12.19 -46.47
C SER A 179 0.94 13.54 -47.05
N HIS A 180 -0.04 14.39 -47.35
CA HIS A 180 0.05 15.77 -47.79
C HIS A 180 -0.11 16.82 -46.69
N ILE A 181 -0.23 16.54 -45.39
CA ILE A 181 -0.09 17.54 -44.30
C ILE A 181 0.87 17.09 -43.21
N ARG A 182 1.57 18.06 -42.64
CA ARG A 182 2.33 17.93 -41.41
C ARG A 182 2.13 19.14 -40.51
N MET A 183 2.32 18.91 -39.21
CA MET A 183 2.38 20.00 -38.24
C MET A 183 3.76 20.65 -38.24
N ILE A 184 3.84 21.98 -38.13
CA ILE A 184 5.11 22.71 -38.00
C ILE A 184 5.31 23.37 -36.64
N GLU A 185 4.24 23.55 -35.88
CA GLU A 185 4.27 24.14 -34.55
C GLU A 185 3.06 23.68 -33.73
N THR A 186 3.26 23.51 -32.43
CA THR A 186 2.19 23.23 -31.48
C THR A 186 2.35 24.08 -30.22
N LEU A 187 1.29 24.81 -29.88
CA LEU A 187 1.24 25.63 -28.69
C LEU A 187 0.26 25.02 -27.69
N GLN A 188 0.74 24.73 -26.49
CA GLN A 188 -0.11 24.27 -25.40
C GLN A 188 -0.52 25.46 -24.54
N TYR A 189 -1.83 25.56 -24.27
CA TYR A 189 -2.43 26.58 -23.42
C TYR A 189 -3.15 25.92 -22.25
N ARG A 190 -3.19 26.62 -21.11
CA ARG A 190 -3.94 26.21 -19.92
C ARG A 190 -5.00 27.25 -19.61
N GLU A 191 -6.23 26.77 -19.40
CA GLU A 191 -7.33 27.64 -18.93
C GLU A 191 -7.17 27.92 -17.42
N GLN A 192 -7.45 29.16 -17.03
CA GLN A 192 -7.46 29.67 -15.67
C GLN A 192 -8.78 30.40 -15.39
N ILE A 193 -9.08 30.55 -14.11
CA ILE A 193 -10.18 31.37 -13.61
C ILE A 193 -9.57 32.63 -13.01
N ALA A 194 -9.99 33.79 -13.49
CA ALA A 194 -9.62 35.09 -12.94
C ALA A 194 -10.77 35.59 -12.05
N VAL A 195 -10.46 35.96 -10.81
CA VAL A 195 -11.40 36.54 -9.86
C VAL A 195 -10.91 37.92 -9.48
N ARG A 196 -11.77 38.93 -9.58
CA ARG A 196 -11.39 40.32 -9.31
C ARG A 196 -10.80 40.48 -7.91
N GLU A 197 -9.79 41.33 -7.77
CA GLU A 197 -8.96 41.42 -6.56
C GLU A 197 -9.75 41.74 -5.28
N ASP A 198 -10.83 42.53 -5.42
CA ASP A 198 -11.75 42.92 -4.35
C ASP A 198 -12.68 41.78 -3.89
N LYS A 199 -12.77 40.68 -4.64
CA LYS A 199 -13.62 39.52 -4.34
C LYS A 199 -12.85 38.40 -3.64
N THR A 200 -12.15 38.73 -2.56
CA THR A 200 -11.28 37.80 -1.81
C THR A 200 -12.02 36.56 -1.29
N GLU A 201 -13.27 36.70 -0.81
CA GLU A 201 -14.12 35.58 -0.37
C GLU A 201 -14.37 34.57 -1.50
N VAL A 202 -14.77 35.08 -2.67
CA VAL A 202 -15.03 34.28 -3.87
C VAL A 202 -13.74 33.62 -4.36
N TYR A 203 -12.62 34.36 -4.42
CA TYR A 203 -11.32 33.82 -4.81
C TYR A 203 -10.92 32.64 -3.92
N ASN A 204 -11.00 32.81 -2.60
CA ASN A 204 -10.66 31.74 -1.64
C ASN A 204 -11.59 30.53 -1.77
N ALA A 205 -12.89 30.75 -1.98
CA ALA A 205 -13.85 29.68 -2.19
C ALA A 205 -13.53 28.87 -3.45
N VAL A 206 -13.28 29.53 -4.58
CA VAL A 206 -12.93 28.88 -5.86
C VAL A 206 -11.60 28.15 -5.73
N LYS A 207 -10.58 28.80 -5.17
CA LYS A 207 -9.24 28.21 -5.01
C LYS A 207 -9.27 26.99 -4.13
N ASN A 208 -9.91 27.07 -2.96
CA ASN A 208 -10.00 25.94 -2.03
C ASN A 208 -10.78 24.79 -2.65
N TYR A 209 -11.87 25.07 -3.36
CA TYR A 209 -12.64 24.02 -4.03
C TYR A 209 -11.78 23.29 -5.07
N ILE A 210 -11.18 24.03 -6.02
CA ILE A 210 -10.38 23.45 -7.12
C ILE A 210 -9.16 22.68 -6.59
N THR A 211 -8.43 23.25 -5.63
CA THR A 211 -7.25 22.60 -5.05
C THR A 211 -7.58 21.39 -4.18
N SER A 212 -8.80 21.34 -3.61
CA SER A 212 -9.25 20.19 -2.81
C SER A 212 -9.83 19.03 -3.64
N LEU A 213 -10.13 19.23 -4.92
CA LEU A 213 -10.67 18.18 -5.78
C LEU A 213 -9.61 17.13 -6.11
N PRO A 214 -9.83 15.84 -5.76
CA PRO A 214 -8.98 14.77 -6.26
C PRO A 214 -9.01 14.73 -7.81
N PRO A 215 -7.90 14.39 -8.48
CA PRO A 215 -7.86 14.29 -9.95
C PRO A 215 -8.94 13.36 -10.54
N SER A 216 -9.29 12.29 -9.84
CA SER A 216 -10.39 11.38 -10.21
C SER A 216 -11.73 12.11 -10.27
N ASN A 217 -12.03 12.95 -9.28
CA ASN A 217 -13.30 13.66 -9.20
C ASN A 217 -13.41 14.72 -10.31
N PHE A 218 -12.30 15.36 -10.67
CA PHE A 218 -12.30 16.30 -11.80
C PHE A 218 -12.56 15.56 -13.13
N THR A 219 -11.93 14.41 -13.33
CA THR A 219 -12.17 13.53 -14.49
C THR A 219 -13.63 13.11 -14.58
N ASP A 220 -14.26 12.77 -13.44
CA ASP A 220 -15.68 12.43 -13.38
C ASP A 220 -16.60 13.61 -13.73
N ILE A 221 -16.23 14.84 -13.35
CA ILE A 221 -16.96 16.05 -13.74
C ILE A 221 -16.88 16.27 -15.25
N ILE A 222 -15.68 16.14 -15.85
CA ILE A 222 -15.48 16.23 -17.30
C ILE A 222 -16.33 15.17 -18.02
N LYS A 223 -16.24 13.91 -17.60
CA LYS A 223 -16.98 12.78 -18.18
C LYS A 223 -18.49 13.01 -18.13
N ARG A 224 -19.03 13.38 -16.96
CA ARG A 224 -20.48 13.58 -16.80
C ARG A 224 -20.99 14.76 -17.64
N ASN A 225 -20.24 15.86 -17.70
CA ASN A 225 -20.64 17.03 -18.48
C ASN A 225 -20.52 16.78 -19.99
N ARG A 226 -19.57 15.94 -20.45
CA ARG A 226 -19.53 15.44 -21.82
C ARG A 226 -20.82 14.70 -22.18
N ILE A 227 -21.21 13.73 -21.34
CA ILE A 227 -22.44 12.97 -21.56
C ILE A 227 -23.64 13.93 -21.63
N ASN A 228 -23.82 14.78 -20.63
CA ASN A 228 -24.94 15.72 -20.59
C ASN A 228 -24.99 16.63 -21.83
N TYR A 229 -23.85 17.21 -22.21
CA TYR A 229 -23.76 18.11 -23.35
C TYR A 229 -24.10 17.42 -24.66
N TYR A 230 -23.51 16.26 -24.95
CA TYR A 230 -23.78 15.56 -26.21
C TYR A 230 -25.15 14.89 -26.24
N THR A 231 -25.67 14.42 -25.10
CA THR A 231 -27.07 14.00 -25.00
C THR A 231 -28.01 15.15 -25.34
N TYR A 232 -27.74 16.37 -24.83
CA TYR A 232 -28.51 17.57 -25.17
C TYR A 232 -28.35 17.97 -26.64
N LEU A 233 -27.11 18.03 -27.14
CA LEU A 233 -26.78 18.47 -28.50
C LEU A 233 -27.39 17.57 -29.59
N LEU A 234 -27.41 16.26 -29.34
CA LEU A 234 -27.86 15.27 -30.31
C LEU A 234 -29.33 14.88 -30.13
N LYS A 235 -29.99 15.41 -29.10
CA LYS A 235 -31.40 15.18 -28.79
C LYS A 235 -32.27 15.60 -29.98
N ASP A 236 -33.16 14.71 -30.40
CA ASP A 236 -34.17 14.94 -31.43
C ASP A 236 -33.57 15.40 -32.79
N THR A 237 -32.30 15.07 -33.03
CA THR A 237 -31.67 15.30 -34.34
C THR A 237 -32.09 14.21 -35.33
N PRO A 238 -32.23 14.51 -36.64
CA PRO A 238 -32.62 13.51 -37.64
C PRO A 238 -31.74 12.26 -37.62
N ASN A 239 -30.42 12.43 -37.47
CA ASN A 239 -29.48 11.32 -37.39
C ASN A 239 -29.73 10.43 -36.16
N GLN A 240 -30.03 11.03 -35.00
CA GLN A 240 -30.33 10.28 -33.78
C GLN A 240 -31.62 9.47 -33.95
N GLU A 241 -32.66 10.05 -34.54
CA GLU A 241 -33.92 9.34 -34.81
C GLU A 241 -33.75 8.18 -35.78
N ILE A 242 -33.01 8.38 -36.89
CA ILE A 242 -32.70 7.33 -37.86
C ILE A 242 -31.98 6.17 -37.19
N VAL A 243 -30.97 6.45 -36.37
CA VAL A 243 -30.20 5.43 -35.66
C VAL A 243 -31.05 4.70 -34.63
N LYS A 244 -31.85 5.41 -33.82
CA LYS A 244 -32.77 4.79 -32.84
C LYS A 244 -33.82 3.90 -33.50
N ASN A 245 -34.31 4.26 -34.68
CA ASN A 245 -35.29 3.48 -35.42
C ASN A 245 -34.67 2.25 -36.11
N LYS A 246 -33.43 2.38 -36.61
CA LYS A 246 -32.71 1.31 -37.30
C LYS A 246 -32.15 0.26 -36.34
N PHE A 247 -31.60 0.67 -35.20
CA PHE A 247 -30.87 -0.20 -34.29
C PHE A 247 -31.60 -0.43 -32.97
N LYS A 248 -31.91 -1.70 -32.65
CA LYS A 248 -32.34 -2.10 -31.31
C LYS A 248 -31.17 -2.23 -30.33
N GLU A 249 -30.05 -2.75 -30.84
CA GLU A 249 -28.74 -2.81 -30.19
C GLU A 249 -27.69 -2.62 -31.28
N ILE A 250 -26.59 -1.92 -30.98
CA ILE A 250 -25.44 -1.74 -31.88
C ILE A 250 -24.36 -2.73 -31.46
N LYS A 251 -23.99 -3.65 -32.36
CA LYS A 251 -23.00 -4.69 -32.10
C LYS A 251 -21.60 -4.18 -32.37
N VAL A 252 -20.74 -4.29 -31.36
CA VAL A 252 -19.33 -3.88 -31.43
C VAL A 252 -18.44 -5.11 -31.43
N GLN A 253 -17.78 -5.37 -32.55
CA GLN A 253 -16.83 -6.46 -32.70
C GLN A 253 -15.51 -6.11 -32.01
N LEU A 254 -15.06 -7.00 -31.12
CA LEU A 254 -13.71 -6.98 -30.55
C LEU A 254 -12.77 -7.99 -31.24
N PRO A 255 -11.45 -7.75 -31.20
CA PRO A 255 -10.46 -8.77 -31.53
C PRO A 255 -10.64 -10.03 -30.67
N ASP A 256 -10.32 -11.20 -31.23
CA ASP A 256 -10.41 -12.49 -30.52
C ASP A 256 -9.26 -12.66 -29.51
N THR A 257 -9.34 -11.92 -28.41
CA THR A 257 -8.42 -12.00 -27.28
C THR A 257 -9.16 -11.71 -25.97
N LYS A 258 -8.65 -12.25 -24.85
CA LYS A 258 -9.22 -11.99 -23.51
C LYS A 258 -9.00 -10.55 -23.04
N TYR A 259 -7.91 -9.95 -23.48
CA TYR A 259 -7.56 -8.57 -23.12
C TYR A 259 -6.60 -7.96 -24.15
N LEU A 260 -6.70 -6.64 -24.26
CA LEU A 260 -5.83 -5.78 -25.05
C LEU A 260 -5.67 -4.46 -24.30
N LEU A 261 -4.76 -4.43 -23.32
CA LEU A 261 -4.60 -3.28 -22.43
C LEU A 261 -3.94 -2.10 -23.16
N PRO A 262 -4.39 -0.85 -22.94
CA PRO A 262 -5.44 -0.45 -21.99
C PRO A 262 -6.87 -0.42 -22.57
N LEU A 263 -7.06 -0.87 -23.81
CA LEU A 263 -8.34 -0.75 -24.53
C LEU A 263 -9.45 -1.55 -23.85
N PHE A 264 -9.23 -2.84 -23.59
CA PHE A 264 -10.21 -3.67 -22.91
C PHE A 264 -9.59 -4.89 -22.21
N TYR A 265 -10.31 -5.44 -21.24
CA TYR A 265 -10.09 -6.76 -20.67
C TYR A 265 -11.40 -7.35 -20.14
N GLU A 266 -11.53 -8.67 -20.21
CA GLU A 266 -12.69 -9.40 -19.68
C GLU A 266 -12.56 -9.60 -18.16
N LYS A 267 -13.59 -9.23 -17.39
CA LYS A 267 -13.66 -9.45 -15.94
C LYS A 267 -15.11 -9.76 -15.57
N GLY A 268 -15.39 -10.98 -15.09
CA GLY A 268 -16.61 -11.44 -14.40
C GLY A 268 -17.98 -10.89 -14.87
N ASP A 269 -18.22 -9.60 -14.63
CA ASP A 269 -19.40 -8.81 -14.95
C ASP A 269 -19.42 -8.18 -16.37
N GLY A 270 -18.35 -8.31 -17.16
CA GLY A 270 -18.29 -7.83 -18.54
C GLY A 270 -16.89 -7.43 -18.99
N TYR A 271 -16.80 -6.44 -19.88
CA TYR A 271 -15.54 -5.86 -20.33
C TYR A 271 -15.26 -4.55 -19.60
N LYS A 272 -13.99 -4.30 -19.28
CA LYS A 272 -13.51 -3.06 -18.64
C LYS A 272 -12.32 -2.50 -19.42
N GLY A 273 -12.06 -1.21 -19.28
CA GLY A 273 -10.98 -0.52 -19.99
C GLY A 273 -11.49 0.69 -20.77
N LEU A 274 -10.58 1.34 -21.50
CA LEU A 274 -10.87 2.58 -22.24
C LEU A 274 -12.05 2.44 -23.22
N LEU A 275 -12.06 1.37 -24.01
CA LEU A 275 -13.09 1.16 -25.02
C LEU A 275 -14.47 0.91 -24.39
N PRO A 276 -14.66 -0.03 -23.43
CA PRO A 276 -15.94 -0.17 -22.73
C PRO A 276 -16.44 1.13 -22.07
N ASP A 277 -15.55 1.96 -21.52
CA ASP A 277 -15.93 3.26 -20.95
C ASP A 277 -16.46 4.23 -22.03
N ILE A 278 -15.80 4.29 -23.19
CA ILE A 278 -16.26 5.08 -24.34
C ILE A 278 -17.61 4.57 -24.86
N LEU A 279 -17.77 3.25 -25.00
CA LEU A 279 -19.02 2.64 -25.49
C LEU A 279 -20.20 2.93 -24.57
N LYS A 280 -19.97 2.94 -23.24
CA LYS A 280 -21.00 3.29 -22.25
C LYS A 280 -21.42 4.76 -22.36
N ASP A 281 -20.47 5.66 -22.60
CA ASP A 281 -20.76 7.07 -22.82
C ASP A 281 -21.55 7.26 -24.12
N LEU A 282 -21.12 6.62 -25.21
CA LEU A 282 -21.84 6.61 -26.50
C LEU A 282 -23.26 6.05 -26.36
N GLU A 283 -23.45 4.96 -25.63
CA GLU A 283 -24.76 4.38 -25.34
C GLU A 283 -25.68 5.39 -24.68
N THR A 284 -25.19 6.10 -23.66
CA THR A 284 -25.98 7.10 -22.93
C THR A 284 -26.32 8.31 -23.80
N ILE A 285 -25.39 8.73 -24.67
CA ILE A 285 -25.55 9.90 -25.54
C ILE A 285 -26.48 9.61 -26.72
N ILE A 286 -26.26 8.49 -27.41
CA ILE A 286 -27.02 8.10 -28.61
C ILE A 286 -28.39 7.54 -28.21
N GLY A 287 -28.50 6.90 -27.05
CA GLY A 287 -29.73 6.30 -26.54
C GLY A 287 -30.04 4.94 -27.17
N VAL A 288 -29.02 4.23 -27.66
CA VAL A 288 -29.11 2.87 -28.20
C VAL A 288 -28.05 1.99 -27.51
N PRO A 289 -28.40 0.79 -27.00
CA PRO A 289 -27.45 -0.09 -26.32
C PRO A 289 -26.27 -0.52 -27.20
N PHE A 290 -25.06 -0.47 -26.67
CA PHE A 290 -23.86 -0.97 -27.32
C PHE A 290 -23.48 -2.34 -26.74
N LYS A 291 -23.40 -3.36 -27.59
CA LYS A 291 -23.16 -4.74 -27.17
C LYS A 291 -21.91 -5.30 -27.81
N ILE A 292 -20.97 -5.69 -26.97
CA ILE A 292 -19.73 -6.31 -27.41
C ILE A 292 -19.99 -7.73 -27.92
N THR A 293 -19.41 -8.07 -29.07
CA THR A 293 -19.41 -9.41 -29.68
C THR A 293 -18.01 -9.80 -30.15
N LYS A 294 -17.72 -11.10 -30.24
CA LYS A 294 -16.48 -11.64 -30.84
C LYS A 294 -16.61 -11.95 -32.33
N THR A 295 -17.83 -11.94 -32.86
CA THR A 295 -18.15 -12.22 -34.27
C THR A 295 -18.42 -10.92 -35.02
N ASP A 296 -18.98 -11.02 -36.22
CA ASP A 296 -19.42 -9.87 -37.02
C ASP A 296 -20.28 -8.88 -36.20
N GLY A 297 -20.02 -7.58 -36.41
CA GLY A 297 -20.66 -6.47 -35.71
C GLY A 297 -20.91 -5.28 -36.64
N ASP A 298 -21.75 -4.35 -36.21
CA ASP A 298 -22.04 -3.10 -36.92
C ASP A 298 -20.84 -2.13 -36.87
N ILE A 299 -20.08 -2.23 -35.78
CA ILE A 299 -18.85 -1.49 -35.54
C ILE A 299 -17.71 -2.49 -35.30
N ASN A 300 -16.58 -2.30 -35.95
CA ASN A 300 -15.34 -2.93 -35.55
C ASN A 300 -14.53 -1.96 -34.68
N ALA A 301 -14.25 -2.36 -33.44
CA ALA A 301 -13.63 -1.48 -32.47
C ALA A 301 -12.12 -1.32 -32.65
N TYR A 302 -11.45 -2.16 -33.44
CA TYR A 302 -10.01 -2.15 -33.58
C TYR A 302 -9.65 -2.06 -35.07
N ILE A 303 -9.67 -0.84 -35.62
CA ILE A 303 -9.18 -0.60 -36.98
C ILE A 303 -8.14 0.52 -37.01
N ILE A 304 -7.11 0.29 -37.81
CA ILE A 304 -6.03 1.25 -38.11
C ILE A 304 -6.23 1.75 -39.54
N LYS A 305 -6.23 3.08 -39.70
CA LYS A 305 -6.52 3.77 -40.96
C LYS A 305 -5.34 3.66 -41.95
N ASN A 306 -5.18 2.48 -42.54
CA ASN A 306 -4.37 2.15 -43.74
C ASN A 306 -4.34 0.63 -44.05
N GLN A 307 -5.15 -0.19 -43.36
CA GLN A 307 -5.34 -1.59 -43.77
C GLN A 307 -6.13 -1.63 -45.08
N GLY A 308 -5.82 -2.55 -45.99
CA GLY A 308 -6.52 -2.75 -47.27
C GLY A 308 -8.06 -2.97 -47.20
N LYS A 309 -8.65 -2.97 -45.99
CA LYS A 309 -10.09 -3.00 -45.69
C LYS A 309 -10.75 -1.62 -45.58
N MET A 310 -10.09 -0.54 -46.01
CA MET A 310 -10.68 0.81 -46.07
C MET A 310 -12.02 0.87 -46.81
N ASN A 311 -12.27 -0.06 -47.72
CA ASN A 311 -13.46 -0.01 -48.57
C ASN A 311 -14.76 -0.39 -47.86
N ASP A 312 -14.72 -1.01 -46.67
CA ASP A 312 -15.94 -1.54 -46.03
C ASP A 312 -16.43 -0.71 -44.83
N TYR A 313 -15.60 0.21 -44.31
CA TYR A 313 -15.87 0.94 -43.07
C TYR A 313 -15.69 2.46 -43.22
N ILE A 314 -16.46 3.22 -42.44
CA ILE A 314 -16.31 4.65 -42.17
C ILE A 314 -15.66 4.79 -40.79
N PHE A 315 -14.54 5.50 -40.72
CA PHE A 315 -13.72 5.59 -39.51
C PHE A 315 -14.13 6.76 -38.63
N SER A 316 -14.23 6.50 -37.32
CA SER A 316 -14.34 7.56 -36.32
C SER A 316 -13.01 8.29 -36.14
N THR A 317 -13.07 9.47 -35.49
CA THR A 317 -11.92 10.07 -34.82
C THR A 317 -11.26 8.99 -33.94
N PRO A 318 -9.93 8.81 -34.02
CA PRO A 318 -9.25 7.75 -33.28
C PRO A 318 -9.43 7.94 -31.78
N TYR A 319 -9.68 6.86 -31.06
CA TYR A 319 -9.88 6.88 -29.61
C TYR A 319 -8.65 6.49 -28.82
N TYR A 320 -7.65 5.91 -29.48
CA TYR A 320 -6.40 5.51 -28.87
C TYR A 320 -5.24 5.71 -29.84
N SER A 321 -4.05 6.04 -29.35
CA SER A 321 -2.83 6.13 -30.15
C SER A 321 -1.61 5.67 -29.34
N SER A 322 -0.66 5.04 -30.02
CA SER A 322 0.59 4.58 -29.42
C SER A 322 1.65 4.38 -30.49
N ASP A 323 2.91 4.64 -30.13
CA ASP A 323 4.06 4.33 -30.98
C ASP A 323 4.16 2.83 -31.26
N ILE A 324 4.75 2.49 -32.40
CA ILE A 324 5.04 1.10 -32.75
C ILE A 324 6.25 0.63 -31.94
N GLY A 325 6.07 -0.41 -31.13
CA GLY A 325 7.12 -1.07 -30.37
C GLY A 325 7.74 -2.26 -31.11
N ILE A 326 9.06 -2.39 -30.99
CA ILE A 326 9.83 -3.55 -31.41
C ILE A 326 10.27 -4.29 -30.15
N ALA A 327 9.77 -5.52 -29.97
CA ALA A 327 10.15 -6.37 -28.84
C ALA A 327 11.11 -7.48 -29.28
N ASN A 328 12.05 -7.82 -28.41
CA ASN A 328 12.98 -8.94 -28.55
C ASN A 328 13.17 -9.67 -27.22
N LYS A 329 14.05 -10.68 -27.17
CA LYS A 329 14.33 -11.36 -25.91
C LYS A 329 15.09 -10.44 -24.95
N LYS A 330 14.91 -10.67 -23.65
CA LYS A 330 15.50 -9.86 -22.58
C LYS A 330 17.02 -9.73 -22.69
N LEU A 331 17.68 -10.84 -23.06
CA LEU A 331 19.14 -10.94 -23.16
C LEU A 331 19.72 -10.37 -24.46
N ASP A 332 18.88 -10.07 -25.45
CA ASP A 332 19.34 -9.52 -26.74
C ASP A 332 19.68 -8.01 -26.61
N SER A 333 20.13 -7.37 -27.68
CA SER A 333 20.50 -5.94 -27.67
C SER A 333 19.34 -5.03 -27.21
N TYR A 334 19.67 -3.93 -26.52
CA TYR A 334 18.70 -3.00 -25.94
C TYR A 334 18.19 -1.92 -26.91
N ARG A 335 18.79 -1.82 -28.09
CA ARG A 335 18.40 -0.85 -29.11
C ARG A 335 18.03 -1.60 -30.38
N ALA A 336 16.78 -1.48 -30.77
CA ALA A 336 16.26 -1.91 -32.05
C ALA A 336 15.65 -0.69 -32.78
N SER A 337 15.89 -0.64 -34.07
CA SER A 337 15.39 0.33 -35.04
C SER A 337 14.73 -0.43 -36.19
N ILE A 338 14.11 0.29 -37.12
CA ILE A 338 13.48 -0.35 -38.28
C ILE A 338 14.48 -1.18 -39.11
N SER A 339 15.72 -0.69 -39.27
CA SER A 339 16.77 -1.40 -40.02
C SER A 339 17.22 -2.69 -39.33
N ASP A 340 17.01 -2.83 -38.02
CA ASP A 340 17.35 -4.08 -37.31
C ASP A 340 16.38 -5.22 -37.66
N LEU A 341 15.24 -4.92 -38.29
CA LEU A 341 14.28 -5.89 -38.78
C LEU A 341 14.67 -6.50 -40.14
N ASP A 342 15.69 -5.93 -40.81
CA ASP A 342 16.12 -6.39 -42.14
C ASP A 342 16.59 -7.86 -42.10
N ASN A 343 16.03 -8.69 -42.99
CA ASN A 343 16.30 -10.14 -43.08
C ASN A 343 15.96 -10.94 -41.80
N LYS A 344 15.10 -10.41 -40.92
CA LYS A 344 14.71 -11.07 -39.65
C LYS A 344 13.33 -11.73 -39.73
N LYS A 345 13.12 -12.72 -38.86
CA LYS A 345 11.80 -13.31 -38.60
C LYS A 345 11.05 -12.45 -37.60
N VAL A 346 10.04 -11.73 -38.08
CA VAL A 346 9.25 -10.80 -37.27
C VAL A 346 7.86 -11.37 -37.03
N LEU A 347 7.54 -11.60 -35.76
CA LEU A 347 6.24 -12.07 -35.30
C LEU A 347 5.24 -10.91 -35.33
N VAL A 348 4.10 -11.13 -36.00
CA VAL A 348 3.08 -10.10 -36.19
C VAL A 348 1.69 -10.73 -36.09
N VAL A 349 0.74 -10.01 -35.49
CA VAL A 349 -0.64 -10.47 -35.42
C VAL A 349 -1.23 -10.59 -36.83
N GLU A 350 -1.81 -11.74 -37.16
CA GLU A 350 -2.41 -12.02 -38.47
C GLU A 350 -3.50 -10.99 -38.81
N ASN A 351 -3.56 -10.58 -40.09
CA ASN A 351 -4.49 -9.55 -40.57
C ASN A 351 -4.38 -8.20 -39.85
N SER A 352 -3.32 -7.96 -39.07
CA SER A 352 -3.02 -6.64 -38.51
C SER A 352 -2.29 -5.78 -39.53
N TYR A 353 -2.38 -4.46 -39.33
CA TYR A 353 -1.73 -3.46 -40.17
C TYR A 353 -0.22 -3.70 -40.33
N PHE A 354 0.42 -4.16 -39.26
CA PHE A 354 1.85 -4.46 -39.23
C PHE A 354 2.26 -5.54 -40.25
N SER A 355 1.34 -6.44 -40.65
CA SER A 355 1.62 -7.47 -41.66
C SER A 355 1.81 -6.87 -43.06
N GLU A 356 1.09 -5.80 -43.35
CA GLU A 356 1.17 -5.06 -44.62
C GLU A 356 2.26 -3.98 -44.56
N TYR A 357 2.39 -3.31 -43.42
CA TYR A 357 3.33 -2.20 -43.22
C TYR A 357 4.80 -2.61 -43.25
N LEU A 358 5.19 -3.65 -42.51
CA LEU A 358 6.60 -4.00 -42.33
C LEU A 358 7.36 -4.29 -43.63
N PRO A 359 6.78 -5.01 -44.63
CA PRO A 359 7.41 -5.20 -45.93
C PRO A 359 7.74 -3.89 -46.69
N HIS A 360 7.05 -2.78 -46.38
CA HIS A 360 7.32 -1.48 -47.01
C HIS A 360 8.46 -0.70 -46.34
N VAL A 361 8.73 -0.97 -45.06
CA VAL A 361 9.69 -0.19 -44.26
C VAL A 361 10.96 -0.97 -43.86
N ALA A 362 10.96 -2.30 -44.00
CA ALA A 362 12.10 -3.17 -43.71
C ALA A 362 12.42 -4.11 -44.89
N LYS A 363 13.71 -4.32 -45.16
CA LYS A 363 14.18 -5.10 -46.32
C LYS A 363 14.16 -6.60 -46.03
N ASN A 364 13.56 -7.38 -46.95
CA ASN A 364 13.52 -8.86 -46.89
C ASN A 364 13.03 -9.40 -45.52
N VAL A 365 12.14 -8.67 -44.84
CA VAL A 365 11.58 -9.09 -43.57
C VAL A 365 10.73 -10.35 -43.75
N ILE A 366 10.91 -11.34 -42.88
CA ILE A 366 10.15 -12.59 -42.91
C ILE A 366 9.03 -12.47 -41.88
N ILE A 367 7.80 -12.23 -42.36
CA ILE A 367 6.63 -12.11 -41.49
C ILE A 367 6.20 -13.50 -40.98
N VAL A 368 6.10 -13.64 -39.66
CA VAL A 368 5.62 -14.84 -38.98
C VAL A 368 4.27 -14.53 -38.32
N PRO A 369 3.14 -14.96 -38.90
CA PRO A 369 1.83 -14.64 -38.37
C PRO A 369 1.56 -15.34 -37.03
N VAL A 370 0.88 -14.63 -36.12
CA VAL A 370 0.37 -15.14 -34.84
C VAL A 370 -1.07 -14.67 -34.61
N LYS A 371 -1.85 -15.39 -33.81
CA LYS A 371 -3.28 -15.04 -33.62
C LYS A 371 -3.49 -13.86 -32.67
N SER A 372 -2.56 -13.64 -31.75
CA SER A 372 -2.65 -12.58 -30.75
C SER A 372 -1.28 -12.09 -30.31
N VAL A 373 -1.26 -10.91 -29.65
CA VAL A 373 -0.03 -10.35 -29.06
C VAL A 373 0.54 -11.31 -28.02
N GLN A 374 -0.31 -11.92 -27.19
CA GLN A 374 0.08 -12.88 -26.16
C GLN A 374 0.77 -14.12 -26.77
N GLU A 375 0.20 -14.68 -27.84
CA GLU A 375 0.81 -15.80 -28.55
C GLU A 375 2.17 -15.41 -29.16
N GLY A 376 2.23 -14.23 -29.79
CA GLY A 376 3.45 -13.68 -30.37
C GLY A 376 4.57 -13.52 -29.36
N LEU A 377 4.31 -12.91 -28.21
CA LEU A 377 5.31 -12.70 -27.17
C LEU A 377 5.77 -14.02 -26.53
N LYS A 378 4.88 -15.01 -26.36
CA LYS A 378 5.26 -16.37 -25.91
C LYS A 378 6.16 -17.07 -26.93
N LYS A 379 5.83 -16.97 -28.22
CA LYS A 379 6.66 -17.50 -29.32
C LYS A 379 8.03 -16.81 -29.38
N LEU A 380 8.06 -15.49 -29.20
CA LEU A 380 9.30 -14.72 -29.12
C LEU A 380 10.18 -15.19 -27.94
N ALA A 381 9.58 -15.33 -26.76
CA ALA A 381 10.26 -15.82 -25.56
C ALA A 381 10.88 -17.22 -25.75
N ASN A 382 10.24 -18.07 -26.56
CA ASN A 382 10.72 -19.41 -26.89
C ASN A 382 11.70 -19.45 -28.08
N GLY A 383 11.94 -18.32 -28.76
CA GLY A 383 12.87 -18.21 -29.89
C GLY A 383 12.29 -18.59 -31.24
N ASN A 384 10.98 -18.56 -31.41
CA ASN A 384 10.29 -18.83 -32.67
C ASN A 384 10.24 -17.60 -33.61
N GLY A 385 10.92 -16.51 -33.25
CA GLY A 385 11.11 -15.30 -34.05
C GLY A 385 12.23 -14.46 -33.42
N ASP A 386 12.77 -13.52 -34.20
CA ASP A 386 13.81 -12.59 -33.76
C ASP A 386 13.19 -11.38 -33.05
N TYR A 387 12.08 -10.88 -33.59
CA TYR A 387 11.37 -9.71 -33.06
C TYR A 387 9.85 -9.94 -33.05
N PHE A 388 9.14 -9.19 -32.22
CA PHE A 388 7.70 -9.00 -32.29
C PHE A 388 7.41 -7.50 -32.50
N VAL A 389 6.50 -7.17 -33.42
CA VAL A 389 6.13 -5.78 -33.71
C VAL A 389 4.64 -5.56 -33.49
N GLY A 390 4.31 -4.44 -32.84
CA GLY A 390 2.95 -4.03 -32.54
C GLY A 390 2.91 -2.72 -31.75
N PHE A 391 1.77 -2.31 -31.22
CA PHE A 391 1.69 -1.12 -30.36
C PHE A 391 2.52 -1.30 -29.08
N SER A 392 3.40 -0.36 -28.80
CA SER A 392 4.34 -0.43 -27.68
C SER A 392 3.64 -0.55 -26.32
N SER A 393 2.52 0.15 -26.13
CA SER A 393 1.70 0.07 -24.92
C SER A 393 1.03 -1.29 -24.74
N ILE A 394 0.48 -1.86 -25.81
CA ILE A 394 -0.17 -3.16 -25.82
C ILE A 394 0.86 -4.26 -25.56
N ILE A 395 2.03 -4.19 -26.22
CA ILE A 395 3.15 -5.09 -25.97
C ILE A 395 3.53 -5.04 -24.49
N ARG A 396 3.71 -3.84 -23.93
CA ARG A 396 4.08 -3.66 -22.52
C ARG A 396 3.04 -4.28 -21.60
N GLY A 397 1.76 -3.98 -21.82
CA GLY A 397 0.65 -4.56 -21.05
C GLY A 397 0.64 -6.08 -21.11
N SER A 398 0.87 -6.67 -22.30
CA SER A 398 0.95 -8.12 -22.48
C SER A 398 2.21 -8.74 -21.87
N ILE A 399 3.38 -8.09 -21.90
CA ILE A 399 4.60 -8.61 -21.24
C ILE A 399 4.33 -8.77 -19.74
N THR A 400 3.79 -7.73 -19.10
CA THR A 400 3.50 -7.73 -17.66
C THR A 400 2.40 -8.73 -17.29
N ASN A 401 1.33 -8.82 -18.09
CA ASN A 401 0.22 -9.72 -17.80
C ASN A 401 0.52 -11.20 -18.11
N GLU A 402 1.37 -11.48 -19.08
CA GLU A 402 1.84 -12.85 -19.37
C GLU A 402 3.05 -13.25 -18.52
N PHE A 403 3.51 -12.38 -17.59
CA PHE A 403 4.69 -12.61 -16.75
C PHE A 403 5.94 -12.93 -17.56
N LEU A 404 6.18 -12.15 -18.62
CA LEU A 404 7.30 -12.32 -19.56
C LEU A 404 8.42 -11.28 -19.33
N ASP A 405 8.37 -10.46 -18.28
CA ASP A 405 9.32 -9.37 -18.03
C ASP A 405 10.78 -9.84 -17.87
N ASP A 406 10.99 -11.10 -17.50
CA ASP A 406 12.29 -11.77 -17.39
C ASP A 406 12.79 -12.34 -18.73
N LYS A 407 11.91 -12.50 -19.73
CA LYS A 407 12.19 -13.16 -21.01
C LYS A 407 12.13 -12.26 -22.22
N VAL A 408 11.29 -11.24 -22.21
CA VAL A 408 11.02 -10.35 -23.34
C VAL A 408 11.10 -8.90 -22.88
N LYS A 409 11.51 -8.00 -23.78
CA LYS A 409 11.51 -6.56 -23.57
C LYS A 409 11.13 -5.83 -24.85
N ILE A 410 10.71 -4.58 -24.72
CA ILE A 410 10.66 -3.63 -25.84
C ILE A 410 12.07 -3.08 -26.01
N ALA A 411 12.71 -3.34 -27.15
CA ALA A 411 14.06 -2.92 -27.48
C ALA A 411 14.12 -1.60 -28.27
N GLY A 412 12.99 -1.13 -28.77
CA GLY A 412 12.91 0.17 -29.43
C GLY A 412 11.49 0.49 -29.89
N THR A 413 11.34 1.70 -30.42
CA THR A 413 10.13 2.15 -31.06
C THR A 413 10.45 2.70 -32.45
N ILE A 414 9.49 2.59 -33.36
CA ILE A 414 9.52 3.31 -34.63
C ILE A 414 8.88 4.67 -34.37
N ASN A 415 9.51 5.74 -34.85
CA ASN A 415 9.06 7.12 -34.65
C ASN A 415 7.86 7.47 -35.56
N GLU A 416 6.82 6.64 -35.49
CA GLU A 416 5.55 6.78 -36.16
C GLU A 416 4.45 6.48 -35.14
N ASN A 417 3.50 7.41 -35.00
CA ASN A 417 2.38 7.25 -34.07
C ASN A 417 1.21 6.64 -34.83
N MET A 418 0.70 5.51 -34.33
CA MET A 418 -0.45 4.84 -34.92
C MET A 418 -1.63 4.94 -33.98
N ALA A 419 -2.81 5.00 -34.56
CA ALA A 419 -4.04 5.20 -33.83
C ALA A 419 -5.11 4.18 -34.21
N ILE A 420 -6.02 3.97 -33.27
CA ILE A 420 -7.10 3.01 -33.37
C ILE A 420 -8.41 3.80 -33.39
N SER A 421 -9.21 3.52 -34.41
CA SER A 421 -10.55 4.08 -34.59
C SER A 421 -11.62 3.01 -34.44
N LEU A 422 -12.85 3.45 -34.18
CA LEU A 422 -14.03 2.65 -34.45
C LEU A 422 -14.28 2.70 -35.96
N GLY A 423 -14.50 1.57 -36.61
CA GLY A 423 -14.98 1.52 -37.99
C GLY A 423 -16.44 1.10 -38.02
N VAL A 424 -17.31 2.01 -38.45
CA VAL A 424 -18.73 1.76 -38.69
C VAL A 424 -18.89 1.20 -40.10
N LYS A 425 -19.69 0.15 -40.30
CA LYS A 425 -19.91 -0.40 -41.65
C LYS A 425 -20.45 0.68 -42.60
N LYS A 426 -20.05 0.64 -43.88
CA LYS A 426 -20.64 1.53 -44.91
C LYS A 426 -22.14 1.23 -45.07
N GLY A 427 -22.94 2.28 -45.32
CA GLY A 427 -24.40 2.22 -45.29
C GLY A 427 -25.03 2.57 -43.93
N ASP A 428 -24.20 2.95 -42.95
CA ASP A 428 -24.58 3.47 -41.64
C ASP A 428 -23.97 4.87 -41.39
N GLU A 429 -24.09 5.75 -42.36
CA GLU A 429 -23.50 7.10 -42.36
C GLU A 429 -23.99 7.94 -41.17
N GLU A 430 -25.27 7.85 -40.80
CA GLU A 430 -25.85 8.58 -39.68
C GLU A 430 -25.23 8.13 -38.35
N LEU A 431 -25.04 6.82 -38.16
CA LEU A 431 -24.37 6.28 -36.97
C LEU A 431 -22.92 6.76 -36.90
N SER A 432 -22.21 6.72 -38.03
CA SER A 432 -20.85 7.21 -38.12
C SER A 432 -20.74 8.70 -37.77
N GLN A 433 -21.68 9.53 -38.24
CA GLN A 433 -21.70 10.96 -37.92
C GLN A 433 -21.95 11.23 -36.44
N LEU A 434 -22.88 10.50 -35.80
CA LEU A 434 -23.13 10.63 -34.36
C LEU A 434 -21.89 10.23 -33.54
N ILE A 435 -21.32 9.06 -33.83
CA ILE A 435 -20.11 8.58 -33.14
C ILE A 435 -18.99 9.59 -33.33
N ASN A 436 -18.72 10.04 -34.55
CA ASN A 436 -17.62 10.97 -34.81
C ASN A 436 -17.81 12.31 -34.09
N THR A 437 -19.04 12.82 -34.02
CA THR A 437 -19.38 14.06 -33.30
C THR A 437 -19.00 13.96 -31.81
N VAL A 438 -19.31 12.83 -31.18
CA VAL A 438 -18.98 12.58 -29.77
C VAL A 438 -17.49 12.30 -29.60
N MET A 439 -16.89 11.50 -30.49
CA MET A 439 -15.50 11.05 -30.40
C MET A 439 -14.49 12.20 -30.43
N LYS A 440 -14.80 13.33 -31.08
CA LYS A 440 -13.99 14.55 -31.05
C LYS A 440 -13.70 15.04 -29.62
N SER A 441 -14.64 14.84 -28.68
CA SER A 441 -14.46 15.25 -27.28
C SER A 441 -13.54 14.35 -26.45
N PHE A 442 -13.30 13.11 -26.89
CA PHE A 442 -12.38 12.18 -26.24
C PHE A 442 -10.92 12.41 -26.63
N ALA A 443 -10.65 13.22 -27.66
CA ALA A 443 -9.28 13.59 -28.03
C ALA A 443 -8.53 14.30 -26.88
N VAL A 444 -9.26 15.00 -26.01
CA VAL A 444 -8.73 15.69 -24.81
C VAL A 444 -8.30 14.70 -23.72
N ASP A 445 -9.00 13.57 -23.55
CA ASP A 445 -8.69 12.56 -22.51
C ASP A 445 -7.39 11.81 -22.79
N LYS A 446 -6.93 11.80 -24.05
CA LYS A 446 -5.64 11.20 -24.45
C LYS A 446 -4.46 11.85 -23.74
N THR A 447 -4.57 13.14 -23.39
CA THR A 447 -3.54 13.90 -22.68
C THR A 447 -3.49 13.60 -21.18
N LEU A 448 -4.54 12.98 -20.62
CA LEU A 448 -4.69 12.70 -19.18
C LEU A 448 -4.52 11.22 -18.83
N SER A 449 -4.47 10.34 -19.83
CA SER A 449 -4.35 8.90 -19.63
C SER A 449 -2.91 8.53 -19.26
N ASP A 450 -2.62 8.61 -17.96
CA ASP A 450 -1.35 8.24 -17.35
C ASP A 450 -0.84 6.85 -17.83
N PRO A 451 0.31 6.78 -18.53
CA PRO A 451 0.94 5.51 -18.91
C PRO A 451 1.26 4.60 -17.72
N GLU A 452 1.43 5.19 -16.53
CA GLU A 452 1.76 4.49 -15.29
C GLU A 452 0.55 3.75 -14.70
N ALA A 453 -0.66 4.31 -14.83
CA ALA A 453 -1.91 3.67 -14.42
C ALA A 453 -2.13 2.32 -15.14
N ASN A 454 -1.68 2.23 -16.40
CA ASN A 454 -1.81 1.01 -17.22
C ASN A 454 -0.82 -0.10 -16.84
N LYS A 455 0.34 0.21 -16.24
CA LYS A 455 1.31 -0.79 -15.78
C LYS A 455 0.75 -1.67 -14.65
N ASN A 456 -0.15 -1.13 -13.84
CA ASN A 456 -0.62 -1.78 -12.61
C ASN A 456 -1.85 -2.69 -12.81
N ILE A 457 -2.40 -2.78 -14.03
CA ILE A 457 -3.57 -3.62 -14.32
C ILE A 457 -3.10 -5.05 -14.61
N LEU A 458 -2.99 -5.87 -13.56
CA LEU A 458 -2.82 -7.32 -13.66
C LEU A 458 -4.19 -8.00 -13.82
N VAL A 459 -4.43 -8.52 -15.01
CA VAL A 459 -5.60 -9.31 -15.42
C VAL A 459 -5.38 -10.80 -15.11
N GLU A 460 -4.19 -11.34 -15.40
CA GLU A 460 -3.87 -12.75 -15.10
C GLU A 460 -3.20 -12.90 -13.72
N LYS A 461 -3.49 -14.01 -13.04
CA LYS A 461 -2.84 -14.40 -11.77
C LYS A 461 -1.77 -15.45 -12.04
N ASN A 462 -0.54 -15.23 -11.56
CA ASN A 462 0.53 -16.21 -11.69
C ASN A 462 0.44 -17.30 -10.61
N TYR A 463 -0.53 -18.21 -10.74
CA TYR A 463 -0.72 -19.32 -9.80
C TYR A 463 0.54 -20.18 -9.64
N LYS A 464 1.35 -20.32 -10.70
CA LYS A 464 2.60 -21.09 -10.64
C LYS A 464 3.62 -20.44 -9.71
N LEU A 465 3.80 -19.12 -9.79
CA LEU A 465 4.66 -18.37 -8.87
C LEU A 465 4.09 -18.39 -7.45
N MET A 466 2.79 -18.17 -7.30
CA MET A 466 2.12 -18.24 -5.99
C MET A 466 2.36 -19.59 -5.33
N MET A 467 2.20 -20.70 -6.06
CA MET A 467 2.48 -22.04 -5.55
C MET A 467 3.95 -22.26 -5.22
N LYS A 468 4.87 -21.75 -6.05
CA LYS A 468 6.33 -21.79 -5.77
C LYS A 468 6.72 -21.07 -4.50
N VAL A 469 5.98 -20.05 -4.06
CA VAL A 469 6.23 -19.31 -2.82
C VAL A 469 5.47 -19.93 -1.64
N ALA A 470 4.19 -20.26 -1.84
CA ALA A 470 3.31 -20.77 -0.79
C ALA A 470 3.77 -22.13 -0.26
N VAL A 471 4.15 -23.06 -1.13
CA VAL A 471 4.53 -24.43 -0.71
C VAL A 471 5.77 -24.42 0.19
N PRO A 472 6.91 -23.78 -0.17
CA PRO A 472 8.06 -23.68 0.73
C PRO A 472 7.74 -22.95 2.04
N THR A 473 6.90 -21.91 1.98
CA THR A 473 6.50 -21.14 3.17
C THR A 473 5.71 -22.02 4.15
N ILE A 474 4.77 -22.81 3.64
CA ILE A 474 3.99 -23.76 4.44
C ILE A 474 4.91 -24.84 5.04
N ILE A 475 5.83 -25.40 4.26
CA ILE A 475 6.80 -26.39 4.75
C ILE A 475 7.68 -25.78 5.87
N PHE A 476 8.15 -24.55 5.69
CA PHE A 476 8.94 -23.84 6.69
C PHE A 476 8.16 -23.61 7.99
N ILE A 477 6.90 -23.20 7.90
CA ILE A 477 6.01 -23.03 9.06
C ILE A 477 5.81 -24.37 9.80
N ILE A 478 5.60 -25.47 9.06
CA ILE A 478 5.46 -26.81 9.66
C ILE A 478 6.74 -27.22 10.39
N ILE A 479 7.92 -26.98 9.80
CA ILE A 479 9.22 -27.27 10.44
C ILE A 479 9.37 -26.46 11.73
N LEU A 480 9.03 -25.16 11.71
CA LEU A 480 9.07 -24.31 12.90
C LEU A 480 8.15 -24.84 14.01
N ILE A 481 6.92 -25.23 13.68
CA ILE A 481 5.97 -25.79 14.66
C ILE A 481 6.53 -27.08 15.29
N ILE A 482 7.10 -27.98 14.48
CA ILE A 482 7.71 -29.23 14.98
C ILE A 482 8.89 -28.92 15.93
N VAL A 483 9.74 -27.95 15.58
CA VAL A 483 10.87 -27.53 16.43
C VAL A 483 10.36 -26.96 17.76
N LEU A 484 9.32 -26.13 17.74
CA LEU A 484 8.73 -25.55 18.96
C LEU A 484 8.14 -26.62 19.87
N ILE A 485 7.36 -27.56 19.32
CA ILE A 485 6.77 -28.68 20.09
C ILE A 485 7.88 -29.55 20.70
N LYS A 486 8.93 -29.86 19.93
CA LYS A 486 10.08 -30.62 20.44
C LYS A 486 10.82 -29.88 21.54
N SER A 487 11.01 -28.56 21.40
CA SER A 487 11.65 -27.72 22.40
C SER A 487 10.88 -27.71 23.72
N GLU A 488 9.56 -27.55 23.67
CA GLU A 488 8.71 -27.56 24.87
C GLU A 488 8.73 -28.92 25.57
N LYS A 489 8.68 -30.02 24.80
CA LYS A 489 8.77 -31.39 25.34
C LYS A 489 10.12 -31.64 26.01
N ASN A 490 11.21 -31.14 25.42
CA ASN A 490 12.54 -31.26 26.01
C ASN A 490 12.68 -30.45 27.30
N ARG A 491 12.10 -29.23 27.36
CA ARG A 491 12.08 -28.41 28.58
C ARG A 491 11.37 -29.13 29.73
N LYS A 492 10.16 -29.64 29.49
CA LYS A 492 9.39 -30.41 30.49
C LYS A 492 10.15 -31.64 30.99
N ARG A 493 10.84 -32.36 30.10
CA ARG A 493 11.69 -33.51 30.48
C ARG A 493 12.87 -33.10 31.37
N ALA A 494 13.52 -31.98 31.05
CA ALA A 494 14.63 -31.47 31.85
C ALA A 494 14.17 -31.04 33.25
N GLU A 495 13.00 -30.40 33.37
CA GLU A 495 12.40 -30.03 34.66
C GLU A 495 12.10 -31.26 35.53
N VAL A 496 11.46 -32.29 34.96
CA VAL A 496 11.16 -33.54 35.68
C VAL A 496 12.44 -34.22 36.17
N LEU A 497 13.47 -34.30 35.32
CA LEU A 497 14.77 -34.90 35.69
C LEU A 497 15.46 -34.09 36.80
N SER A 498 15.43 -32.76 36.73
CA SER A 498 15.99 -31.89 37.76
C SER A 498 15.31 -32.08 39.12
N ASN A 499 13.99 -32.18 39.16
CA ASN A 499 13.26 -32.42 40.41
C ASN A 499 13.60 -33.79 41.00
N ALA A 500 13.58 -34.85 40.19
CA ALA A 500 13.93 -36.20 40.64
C ALA A 500 15.36 -36.30 41.20
N LEU A 501 16.32 -35.58 40.60
CA LEU A 501 17.69 -35.51 41.12
C LEU A 501 17.76 -34.85 42.50
N VAL A 502 17.03 -33.74 42.69
CA VAL A 502 17.00 -33.03 43.97
C VAL A 502 16.37 -33.88 45.06
N GLU A 503 15.24 -34.53 44.78
CA GLU A 503 14.60 -35.48 45.70
C GLU A 503 15.54 -36.64 46.08
N THR A 504 16.31 -37.16 45.12
CA THR A 504 17.28 -38.24 45.39
C THR A 504 18.42 -37.76 46.30
N LEU A 505 18.93 -36.54 46.07
CA LEU A 505 20.00 -35.96 46.89
C LEU A 505 19.52 -35.63 48.30
N GLU A 506 18.28 -35.19 48.43
CA GLU A 506 17.61 -35.01 49.72
C GLU A 506 17.57 -36.33 50.50
N MET A 507 17.13 -37.41 49.86
CA MET A 507 17.11 -38.74 50.48
C MET A 507 18.51 -39.13 50.97
N ILE A 508 19.55 -38.93 50.16
CA ILE A 508 20.94 -39.23 50.55
C ILE A 508 21.37 -38.40 51.76
N ASN A 509 21.03 -37.11 51.80
CA ASN A 509 21.37 -36.23 52.92
C ASN A 509 20.73 -36.68 54.26
N GLN A 510 19.61 -37.40 54.19
CA GLN A 510 18.86 -37.90 55.36
C GLN A 510 19.29 -39.29 55.85
N LEU A 511 20.12 -40.05 55.10
CA LEU A 511 20.44 -41.45 55.43
C LEU A 511 21.25 -41.63 56.73
N ASP A 512 21.99 -40.61 57.17
CA ASP A 512 22.90 -40.68 58.32
C ASP A 512 22.46 -39.85 59.54
N GLN A 513 21.29 -39.19 59.49
CA GLN A 513 20.82 -38.31 60.58
C GLN A 513 19.76 -39.00 61.45
N GLU A 514 20.11 -39.32 62.69
CA GLU A 514 19.17 -39.77 63.75
C GLU A 514 18.31 -38.60 64.30
N GLU A 515 18.27 -37.44 63.63
CA GLU A 515 17.56 -36.26 64.10
C GLU A 515 16.04 -36.38 63.86
N ALA A 516 15.26 -36.14 64.93
CA ALA A 516 13.83 -36.37 64.97
C ALA A 516 13.03 -35.26 64.26
N GLY A 517 12.20 -35.64 63.29
CA GLY A 517 11.20 -34.78 62.66
C GLY A 517 11.50 -34.41 61.20
N ASP A 518 10.52 -33.81 60.53
CA ASP A 518 10.60 -33.37 59.11
C ASP A 518 11.48 -32.10 58.94
N HIS A 519 12.75 -32.18 59.33
CA HIS A 519 13.74 -31.09 59.27
C HIS A 519 13.85 -30.49 57.86
N ALA A 520 13.91 -31.33 56.84
CA ALA A 520 14.05 -30.89 55.46
C ALA A 520 12.88 -30.01 55.00
N LYS A 521 11.64 -30.40 55.32
CA LYS A 521 10.46 -29.59 55.00
C LYS A 521 10.41 -28.31 55.82
N ARG A 522 10.72 -28.37 57.13
CA ARG A 522 10.74 -27.17 57.97
C ARG A 522 11.77 -26.17 57.47
N LEU A 523 12.99 -26.62 57.19
CA LEU A 523 14.08 -25.80 56.64
C LEU A 523 13.69 -25.15 55.30
N SER A 524 13.04 -25.89 54.41
CA SER A 524 12.53 -25.37 53.14
C SER A 524 11.52 -24.24 53.34
N LEU A 525 10.56 -24.44 54.26
CA LEU A 525 9.50 -23.47 54.55
C LEU A 525 10.03 -22.23 55.28
N TYR A 526 10.95 -22.41 56.24
CA TYR A 526 11.63 -21.29 56.91
C TYR A 526 12.42 -20.44 55.92
N SER A 527 13.18 -21.09 55.04
CA SER A 527 13.97 -20.40 54.02
C SER A 527 13.10 -19.67 53.01
N GLU A 528 11.95 -20.25 52.60
CA GLU A 528 10.95 -19.58 51.76
C GLU A 528 10.40 -18.32 52.42
N ILE A 529 10.02 -18.38 53.71
CA ILE A 529 9.46 -17.24 54.44
C ILE A 529 10.50 -16.12 54.51
N LEU A 530 11.73 -16.43 54.90
CA LEU A 530 12.79 -15.43 54.99
C LEU A 530 13.10 -14.81 53.64
N ALA A 531 13.17 -15.61 52.57
CA ALA A 531 13.42 -15.12 51.21
C ALA A 531 12.28 -14.23 50.69
N ASP A 532 11.02 -14.66 50.83
CA ASP A 532 9.83 -13.90 50.41
C ASP A 532 9.72 -12.57 51.16
N LYS A 533 9.88 -12.61 52.48
CA LYS A 533 9.78 -11.41 53.34
C LYS A 533 10.99 -10.48 53.22
N SER A 534 12.10 -10.95 52.66
CA SER A 534 13.24 -10.11 52.27
C SER A 534 13.04 -9.39 50.92
N GLY A 535 11.89 -9.59 50.25
CA GLY A 535 11.55 -8.89 49.00
C GLY A 535 12.25 -9.44 47.75
N MET A 536 12.65 -10.71 47.76
CA MET A 536 13.32 -11.36 46.63
C MET A 536 12.38 -11.67 45.45
N ASP A 537 12.95 -11.85 44.26
CA ASP A 537 12.22 -12.36 43.09
C ASP A 537 11.68 -13.78 43.36
N LYS A 538 10.47 -14.07 42.84
CA LYS A 538 9.79 -15.36 43.03
C LYS A 538 10.60 -16.56 42.54
N LYS A 539 11.40 -16.40 41.47
CA LYS A 539 12.27 -17.49 41.01
C LYS A 539 13.36 -17.78 42.04
N LEU A 540 14.04 -16.76 42.57
CA LEU A 540 15.04 -16.94 43.62
C LEU A 540 14.43 -17.51 44.92
N VAL A 541 13.23 -17.05 45.33
CA VAL A 541 12.50 -17.62 46.47
C VAL A 541 12.24 -19.11 46.25
N SER A 542 11.76 -19.48 45.05
CA SER A 542 11.51 -20.87 44.69
C SER A 542 12.80 -21.71 44.67
N GLU A 543 13.92 -21.15 44.23
CA GLU A 543 15.22 -21.83 44.23
C GLU A 543 15.73 -22.03 45.67
N ILE A 544 15.69 -21.00 46.52
CA ILE A 544 16.09 -21.09 47.94
C ILE A 544 15.24 -22.13 48.67
N LYS A 545 13.91 -22.08 48.51
CA LYS A 545 13.00 -23.08 49.07
C LYS A 545 13.37 -24.51 48.62
N LYS A 546 13.57 -24.70 47.32
CA LYS A 546 13.82 -26.01 46.72
C LYS A 546 15.17 -26.60 47.12
N PHE A 547 16.19 -25.76 47.27
CA PHE A 547 17.56 -26.21 47.45
C PHE A 547 18.09 -26.10 48.88
N ALA A 548 17.39 -25.43 49.82
CA ALA A 548 17.79 -25.31 51.23
C ALA A 548 18.08 -26.67 51.89
N ILE A 549 17.32 -27.71 51.53
CA ILE A 549 17.52 -29.09 51.98
C ILE A 549 18.90 -29.68 51.64
N LEU A 550 19.60 -29.11 50.66
CA LEU A 550 20.91 -29.57 50.22
C LEU A 550 22.07 -28.91 51.00
N HIS A 551 21.80 -28.00 51.94
CA HIS A 551 22.82 -27.24 52.67
C HIS A 551 23.93 -28.16 53.23
N ASP A 552 23.54 -29.31 53.75
CA ASP A 552 24.41 -30.29 54.38
C ASP A 552 24.85 -31.46 53.48
N LEU A 553 24.56 -31.42 52.17
CA LEU A 553 24.84 -32.53 51.23
C LEU A 553 26.29 -33.04 51.30
N GLY A 554 27.25 -32.18 51.64
CA GLY A 554 28.65 -32.56 51.78
C GLY A 554 28.98 -33.44 53.00
N LYS A 555 28.05 -33.62 53.96
CA LYS A 555 28.26 -34.47 55.15
C LYS A 555 28.57 -35.92 54.79
N VAL A 556 28.23 -36.35 53.56
CA VAL A 556 28.59 -37.65 52.97
C VAL A 556 30.09 -38.02 53.04
N ILE A 557 30.99 -37.03 53.19
CA ILE A 557 32.43 -37.27 53.34
C ILE A 557 32.94 -37.27 54.79
N VAL A 558 32.06 -36.97 55.76
CA VAL A 558 32.41 -36.94 57.18
C VAL A 558 32.09 -38.30 57.79
N PRO A 559 33.07 -39.00 58.40
CA PRO A 559 32.83 -40.30 59.03
C PRO A 559 31.72 -40.25 60.10
N ASN A 560 30.88 -41.29 60.15
CA ASN A 560 29.77 -41.38 61.11
C ASN A 560 30.25 -41.37 62.58
N GLU A 561 31.46 -41.87 62.85
CA GLU A 561 32.06 -41.82 64.19
C GLU A 561 32.36 -40.38 64.64
N ILE A 562 32.59 -39.46 63.70
CA ILE A 562 32.76 -38.03 63.97
C ILE A 562 31.41 -37.34 64.11
N LEU A 563 30.45 -37.62 63.21
CA LEU A 563 29.12 -37.01 63.24
C LEU A 563 28.34 -37.38 64.52
N ASN A 564 28.46 -38.63 64.97
CA ASN A 564 27.71 -39.17 66.12
C ASN A 564 28.53 -39.24 67.41
N LYS A 565 29.68 -38.55 67.49
CA LYS A 565 30.58 -38.61 68.65
C LYS A 565 29.90 -38.07 69.93
N PRO A 566 29.81 -38.85 71.02
CA PRO A 566 29.34 -38.32 72.30
C PRO A 566 30.42 -37.43 72.94
N GLY A 567 30.27 -36.11 72.81
CA GLY A 567 31.18 -35.11 73.43
C GLY A 567 31.69 -34.05 72.45
N LYS A 568 32.67 -33.24 72.87
CA LYS A 568 33.26 -32.21 72.00
C LYS A 568 34.16 -32.86 70.94
N LEU A 569 34.06 -32.38 69.70
CA LEU A 569 35.01 -32.72 68.64
C LEU A 569 36.39 -32.16 68.96
N THR A 570 37.43 -32.90 68.62
CA THR A 570 38.80 -32.41 68.57
C THR A 570 38.95 -31.38 67.44
N HIS A 571 40.02 -30.59 67.46
CA HIS A 571 40.28 -29.61 66.40
C HIS A 571 40.41 -30.27 65.02
N GLU A 572 41.02 -31.46 64.94
CA GLU A 572 41.16 -32.22 63.69
C GLU A 572 39.80 -32.73 63.18
N GLU A 573 38.99 -33.29 64.07
CA GLU A 573 37.63 -33.75 63.73
C GLU A 573 36.73 -32.58 63.28
N PHE A 574 36.83 -31.43 63.96
CA PHE A 574 36.07 -30.24 63.57
C PHE A 574 36.54 -29.67 62.22
N ASN A 575 37.85 -29.65 61.95
CA ASN A 575 38.36 -29.28 60.63
C ASN A 575 37.85 -30.21 59.53
N LYS A 576 37.69 -31.51 59.82
CA LYS A 576 37.09 -32.46 58.89
C LYS A 576 35.61 -32.17 58.63
N VAL A 577 34.85 -31.80 59.67
CA VAL A 577 33.45 -31.37 59.51
C VAL A 577 33.37 -30.15 58.60
N LYS A 578 34.22 -29.12 58.76
CA LYS A 578 34.18 -27.90 57.93
C LYS A 578 34.31 -28.16 56.42
N GLU A 579 34.95 -29.25 56.02
CA GLU A 579 35.12 -29.60 54.60
C GLU A 579 33.78 -29.86 53.89
N HIS A 580 32.70 -30.22 54.62
CA HIS A 580 31.42 -30.55 54.01
C HIS A 580 30.82 -29.38 53.20
N ALA A 581 30.96 -28.13 53.65
CA ALA A 581 30.43 -26.97 52.94
C ALA A 581 31.11 -26.81 51.56
N ILE A 582 32.42 -27.06 51.48
CA ILE A 582 33.19 -27.01 50.23
C ILE A 582 32.87 -28.22 49.34
N VAL A 583 32.76 -29.42 49.91
CA VAL A 583 32.44 -30.63 49.13
C VAL A 583 31.01 -30.57 48.61
N GLY A 584 30.04 -30.18 49.45
CA GLY A 584 28.66 -29.97 49.06
C GLY A 584 28.53 -28.96 47.93
N HIS A 585 29.24 -27.83 48.02
CA HIS A 585 29.29 -26.84 46.95
C HIS A 585 29.79 -27.44 45.63
N ARG A 586 30.89 -28.21 45.64
CA ARG A 586 31.43 -28.87 44.45
C ARG A 586 30.47 -29.89 43.85
N LEU A 587 29.71 -30.61 44.70
CA LEU A 587 28.69 -31.57 44.25
C LEU A 587 27.55 -30.82 43.53
N VAL A 588 27.04 -29.76 44.14
CA VAL A 588 25.97 -28.93 43.57
C VAL A 588 26.40 -28.23 42.27
N GLU A 589 27.62 -27.69 42.22
CA GLU A 589 28.20 -27.08 41.02
C GLU A 589 28.29 -28.09 39.88
N LYS A 590 28.81 -29.29 40.15
CA LYS A 590 28.92 -30.37 39.14
C LYS A 590 27.56 -30.82 38.60
N LEU A 591 26.52 -30.73 39.42
CA LEU A 591 25.15 -31.06 39.05
C LEU A 591 24.44 -29.90 38.30
N GLY A 592 25.04 -28.71 38.26
CA GLY A 592 24.49 -27.57 37.56
C GLY A 592 23.16 -27.07 38.15
N LEU A 593 22.96 -27.16 39.47
CA LEU A 593 21.71 -26.77 40.13
C LEU A 593 21.54 -25.25 40.26
N GLY A 594 22.54 -24.47 39.86
CA GLY A 594 22.47 -23.01 39.78
C GLY A 594 23.03 -22.30 41.02
N LYS A 595 23.14 -20.98 40.90
CA LYS A 595 23.92 -20.17 41.82
C LYS A 595 23.34 -20.10 43.23
N ALA A 596 22.01 -20.10 43.35
CA ALA A 596 21.33 -20.12 44.64
C ALA A 596 21.70 -21.36 45.46
N ALA A 597 21.64 -22.55 44.83
CA ALA A 597 22.04 -23.81 45.45
C ALA A 597 23.53 -23.82 45.82
N GLU A 598 24.40 -23.36 44.90
CA GLU A 598 25.84 -23.27 45.18
C GLU A 598 26.14 -22.37 46.39
N ASN A 599 25.47 -21.22 46.48
CA ASN A 599 25.71 -20.23 47.51
C ASN A 599 25.21 -20.71 48.87
N LEU A 600 23.98 -21.23 48.96
CA LEU A 600 23.46 -21.71 50.24
C LEU A 600 24.29 -22.88 50.79
N VAL A 601 24.69 -23.84 49.95
CA VAL A 601 25.48 -24.99 50.43
C VAL A 601 26.87 -24.55 50.87
N LYS A 602 27.49 -23.61 50.17
CA LYS A 602 28.84 -23.17 50.49
C LYS A 602 28.92 -22.29 51.74
N PHE A 603 27.92 -21.43 51.95
CA PHE A 603 28.04 -20.29 52.88
C PHE A 603 27.08 -20.32 54.07
N HIS A 604 26.25 -21.37 54.24
CA HIS A 604 25.33 -21.47 55.39
C HIS A 604 26.02 -21.56 56.76
N HIS A 605 27.34 -21.76 56.81
CA HIS A 605 28.15 -21.70 58.04
C HIS A 605 28.99 -20.43 58.20
N GLU A 606 28.89 -19.49 57.26
CA GLU A 606 29.46 -18.16 57.46
C GLU A 606 28.68 -17.42 58.55
N LYS A 607 29.40 -16.64 59.37
CA LYS A 607 28.82 -15.86 60.46
C LYS A 607 28.90 -14.38 60.14
N TRP A 608 27.87 -13.62 60.48
CA TRP A 608 27.81 -12.18 60.22
C TRP A 608 29.06 -11.40 60.67
N ASN A 609 29.69 -11.81 61.76
CA ASN A 609 30.91 -11.20 62.29
C ASN A 609 32.24 -11.62 61.61
N GLY A 610 32.21 -12.54 60.63
CA GLY A 610 33.40 -13.03 59.93
C GLY A 610 34.12 -14.20 60.60
N LEU A 611 33.61 -14.74 61.71
CA LEU A 611 34.21 -15.88 62.41
C LEU A 611 33.69 -17.26 61.93
N GLY A 612 32.95 -17.27 60.81
CA GLY A 612 32.41 -18.48 60.19
C GLY A 612 33.40 -19.18 59.27
N TYR A 613 32.91 -20.17 58.52
CA TYR A 613 33.66 -20.93 57.52
C TYR A 613 32.77 -21.20 56.30
N PRO A 614 33.32 -21.51 55.12
CA PRO A 614 34.73 -21.84 54.82
C PRO A 614 35.63 -20.66 54.43
N MET A 615 35.08 -19.49 54.12
CA MET A 615 35.81 -18.33 53.58
C MET A 615 36.02 -17.21 54.62
N GLY A 616 35.27 -17.21 55.73
CA GLY A 616 35.37 -16.18 56.76
C GLY A 616 34.81 -14.84 56.30
N LEU A 617 33.73 -14.88 55.51
CA LEU A 617 33.09 -13.70 54.94
C LEU A 617 32.34 -12.91 56.02
N LYS A 618 32.32 -11.58 55.90
CA LYS A 618 31.69 -10.71 56.89
C LYS A 618 30.47 -9.98 56.32
N GLU A 619 29.43 -9.82 57.13
CA GLU A 619 28.25 -9.03 56.80
C GLU A 619 27.65 -9.39 55.43
N LYS A 620 27.52 -8.42 54.52
CA LYS A 620 26.89 -8.57 53.19
C LYS A 620 27.79 -9.25 52.15
N GLU A 621 29.04 -9.56 52.49
CA GLU A 621 29.89 -10.41 51.64
C GLU A 621 29.37 -11.85 51.61
N ILE A 622 28.67 -12.27 52.67
CA ILE A 622 27.97 -13.56 52.71
C ILE A 622 26.76 -13.49 51.76
N PRO A 623 26.67 -14.37 50.74
CA PRO A 623 25.49 -14.40 49.87
C PRO A 623 24.21 -14.60 50.70
N ILE A 624 23.14 -13.93 50.27
CA ILE A 624 21.89 -13.88 51.05
C ILE A 624 21.26 -15.27 51.22
N GLU A 625 21.47 -16.16 50.25
CA GLU A 625 21.01 -17.55 50.30
C GLU A 625 21.67 -18.31 51.47
N GLY A 626 22.97 -18.08 51.70
CA GLY A 626 23.69 -18.64 52.85
C GLY A 626 23.22 -18.04 54.18
N ARG A 627 23.00 -16.71 54.23
CA ARG A 627 22.50 -16.03 55.44
C ARG A 627 21.09 -16.51 55.86
N ILE A 628 20.22 -16.74 54.88
CA ILE A 628 18.86 -17.26 55.11
C ILE A 628 18.91 -18.68 55.67
N VAL A 629 19.67 -19.57 55.01
CA VAL A 629 19.75 -20.97 55.43
C VAL A 629 20.43 -21.08 56.79
N ALA A 630 21.47 -20.30 57.08
CA ALA A 630 22.14 -20.28 58.39
C ALA A 630 21.18 -20.00 59.56
N LEU A 631 20.30 -19.00 59.39
CA LEU A 631 19.32 -18.63 60.41
C LEU A 631 18.19 -19.66 60.51
N ALA A 632 17.70 -20.15 59.38
CA ALA A 632 16.64 -21.16 59.32
C ALA A 632 17.09 -22.50 59.94
N ASP A 633 18.29 -22.96 59.60
CA ASP A 633 18.89 -24.19 60.12
C ASP A 633 19.19 -24.08 61.62
N THR A 634 19.73 -22.95 62.07
CA THR A 634 20.00 -22.75 63.49
C THR A 634 18.71 -22.73 64.32
N TYR A 635 17.66 -22.04 63.85
CA TYR A 635 16.37 -22.07 64.55
C TYR A 635 15.84 -23.50 64.67
N ASP A 636 15.86 -24.26 63.57
CA ASP A 636 15.35 -25.62 63.58
C ASP A 636 16.17 -26.52 64.52
N THR A 637 17.50 -26.45 64.40
CA THR A 637 18.46 -27.19 65.23
C THR A 637 18.30 -26.88 66.73
N LEU A 638 18.00 -25.63 67.10
CA LEU A 638 17.77 -25.23 68.49
C LEU A 638 16.49 -25.86 69.07
N ARG A 639 15.47 -26.03 68.23
CA ARG A 639 14.13 -26.51 68.61
C ARG A 639 14.05 -28.03 68.69
N GLN A 640 14.86 -28.74 67.91
CA GLN A 640 14.91 -30.20 67.88
C GLN A 640 15.48 -30.82 69.17
N ASP A 641 14.97 -32.01 69.53
CA ASP A 641 15.55 -32.86 70.56
C ASP A 641 16.86 -33.48 70.07
N LYS A 642 17.91 -33.43 70.90
CA LYS A 642 19.18 -34.10 70.64
C LYS A 642 19.43 -35.20 71.66
N ALA A 643 20.22 -36.21 71.30
CA ALA A 643 20.52 -37.37 72.16
C ALA A 643 21.04 -36.99 73.55
N TYR A 644 21.65 -35.82 73.70
CA TYR A 644 22.26 -35.33 74.94
C TYR A 644 21.51 -34.14 75.57
N ARG A 645 20.41 -33.64 74.97
CA ARG A 645 19.69 -32.47 75.46
C ARG A 645 18.27 -32.35 74.84
N PRO A 646 17.24 -32.00 75.63
CA PRO A 646 15.94 -31.63 75.07
C PRO A 646 16.00 -30.35 74.21
N GLY A 647 15.16 -30.30 73.19
CA GLY A 647 14.98 -29.15 72.33
C GLY A 647 14.53 -27.92 73.11
N PHE A 648 14.96 -26.73 72.68
CA PHE A 648 14.55 -25.49 73.33
C PHE A 648 13.08 -25.16 73.04
N SER A 649 12.42 -24.45 73.97
CA SER A 649 11.12 -23.81 73.71
C SER A 649 11.23 -22.78 72.59
N HIS A 650 10.10 -22.37 72.02
CA HIS A 650 10.10 -21.40 70.92
C HIS A 650 10.71 -20.08 71.40
N GLU A 651 10.31 -19.66 72.59
CA GLU A 651 10.73 -18.43 73.26
C GLU A 651 12.24 -18.47 73.57
N GLN A 652 12.76 -19.63 74.00
CA GLN A 652 14.19 -19.84 74.22
C GLN A 652 15.00 -19.77 72.91
N ALA A 653 14.53 -20.42 71.84
CA ALA A 653 15.21 -20.39 70.54
C ALA A 653 15.20 -18.97 69.94
N VAL A 654 14.08 -18.25 70.03
CA VAL A 654 13.96 -16.85 69.63
C VAL A 654 14.94 -15.97 70.41
N GLN A 655 15.03 -16.14 71.73
CA GLN A 655 15.95 -15.37 72.56
C GLN A 655 17.42 -15.58 72.16
N ILE A 656 17.82 -16.81 71.86
CA ILE A 656 19.17 -17.12 71.39
C ILE A 656 19.46 -16.47 70.03
N ILE A 657 18.50 -16.49 69.10
CA ILE A 657 18.67 -15.84 67.79
C ILE A 657 18.79 -14.31 67.94
N ILE A 658 18.07 -13.70 68.88
CA ILE A 658 18.21 -12.27 69.20
C ILE A 658 19.61 -11.97 69.73
N GLU A 659 20.11 -12.78 70.66
CA GLU A 659 21.45 -12.63 71.26
C GLU A 659 22.57 -12.81 70.23
N GLU A 660 22.36 -13.67 69.23
CA GLU A 660 23.29 -13.91 68.12
C GLU A 660 23.12 -12.93 66.93
N SER A 661 22.22 -11.96 67.04
CA SER A 661 22.01 -10.91 66.04
C SER A 661 23.26 -10.04 65.89
N SER A 662 23.67 -9.76 64.65
CA SER A 662 24.94 -9.08 64.31
C SER A 662 26.21 -9.82 64.76
N ILE A 663 26.09 -11.04 65.29
CA ILE A 663 27.22 -11.92 65.64
C ILE A 663 27.25 -13.08 64.65
N SER A 664 26.29 -13.99 64.74
CA SER A 664 26.14 -15.10 63.81
C SER A 664 25.19 -14.75 62.67
N PHE A 665 24.15 -13.94 62.92
CA PHE A 665 23.07 -13.70 61.96
C PHE A 665 22.98 -12.25 61.46
N ASP A 666 22.49 -12.11 60.23
CA ASP A 666 22.13 -10.82 59.65
C ASP A 666 21.00 -10.15 60.44
N PRO A 667 21.20 -8.93 60.98
CA PRO A 667 20.17 -8.23 61.76
C PRO A 667 18.88 -7.95 60.97
N GLU A 668 18.96 -7.81 59.65
CA GLU A 668 17.78 -7.62 58.80
C GLU A 668 16.94 -8.91 58.74
N LEU A 669 17.59 -10.06 58.55
CA LEU A 669 16.92 -11.37 58.57
C LEU A 669 16.40 -11.72 59.96
N VAL A 670 17.10 -11.34 61.03
CA VAL A 670 16.59 -11.50 62.41
C VAL A 670 15.33 -10.68 62.61
N SER A 671 15.28 -9.42 62.13
CA SER A 671 14.07 -8.60 62.20
C SER A 671 12.89 -9.23 61.45
N ILE A 672 13.16 -9.80 60.27
CA ILE A 672 12.15 -10.53 59.49
C ILE A 672 11.68 -11.78 60.23
N PHE A 673 12.62 -12.56 60.78
CA PHE A 673 12.32 -13.74 61.58
C PHE A 673 11.42 -13.39 62.78
N LEU A 674 11.74 -12.34 63.54
CA LEU A 674 10.95 -11.90 64.70
C LEU A 674 9.52 -11.49 64.31
N THR A 675 9.37 -10.80 63.17
CA THR A 675 8.05 -10.41 62.66
C THR A 675 7.21 -11.63 62.25
N ASN A 676 7.85 -12.76 61.95
CA ASN A 676 7.20 -13.98 61.47
C ASN A 676 7.43 -15.19 62.42
N SER A 677 7.84 -14.95 63.68
CA SER A 677 8.26 -16.02 64.60
C SER A 677 7.12 -16.98 64.93
N ASP A 678 5.88 -16.48 65.00
CA ASP A 678 4.68 -17.30 65.18
C ASP A 678 4.47 -18.29 64.02
N LEU A 679 4.80 -17.88 62.79
CA LEU A 679 4.73 -18.77 61.63
C LEU A 679 5.81 -19.85 61.71
N PHE A 680 7.01 -19.49 62.20
CA PHE A 680 8.09 -20.45 62.47
C PHE A 680 7.70 -21.47 63.55
N LYS A 681 7.04 -21.01 64.62
CA LYS A 681 6.47 -21.85 65.68
C LYS A 681 5.43 -22.82 65.12
N LYS A 682 4.48 -22.31 64.35
CA LYS A 682 3.42 -23.10 63.72
C LYS A 682 3.99 -24.19 62.81
N ILE A 683 4.92 -23.85 61.91
CA ILE A 683 5.58 -24.83 61.03
C ILE A 683 6.30 -25.90 61.84
N TYR A 684 6.96 -25.54 62.95
CA TYR A 684 7.61 -26.51 63.81
C TYR A 684 6.59 -27.51 64.39
N GLU A 685 5.53 -26.98 65.02
CA GLU A 685 4.48 -27.76 65.68
C GLU A 685 3.72 -28.70 64.71
N GLU A 686 3.44 -28.22 63.50
CA GLU A 686 2.75 -28.98 62.46
C GLU A 686 3.62 -30.08 61.81
N ASN A 687 4.95 -30.02 61.97
CA ASN A 687 5.90 -30.93 61.33
C ASN A 687 6.86 -31.59 62.36
N THR A 688 6.32 -31.97 63.53
CA THR A 688 7.06 -32.59 64.65
C THR A 688 7.29 -34.11 64.53
N LYS A 689 6.53 -34.82 63.70
CA LYS A 689 6.68 -36.28 63.55
C LYS A 689 7.87 -36.60 62.66
N ALA A 690 8.77 -37.46 63.14
CA ALA A 690 9.81 -38.06 62.31
C ALA A 690 9.16 -38.95 61.25
N ILE A 691 9.42 -38.66 59.98
CA ILE A 691 9.20 -39.62 58.90
C ILE A 691 10.51 -40.41 58.83
N TYR A 692 10.51 -41.65 59.33
CA TYR A 692 11.62 -42.58 59.11
C TYR A 692 11.59 -43.03 57.66
N LEU A 693 12.07 -42.15 56.77
CA LEU A 693 12.06 -42.36 55.33
C LEU A 693 12.87 -43.62 54.95
N ALA A 694 13.89 -43.96 55.75
CA ALA A 694 14.67 -45.17 55.59
C ALA A 694 13.83 -46.46 55.67
N ASP A 695 12.84 -46.54 56.57
CA ASP A 695 11.98 -47.73 56.71
C ASP A 695 10.94 -47.84 55.59
N GLU A 696 10.40 -46.72 55.13
CA GLU A 696 9.48 -46.67 53.98
C GLU A 696 10.21 -47.00 52.67
N ILE A 697 11.42 -46.49 52.46
CA ILE A 697 12.25 -46.75 51.28
C ILE A 697 12.74 -48.20 51.28
N TYR A 698 13.23 -48.71 52.41
CA TYR A 698 13.66 -50.11 52.51
C TYR A 698 12.48 -51.06 52.24
N SER A 699 11.28 -50.72 52.73
CA SER A 699 10.05 -51.47 52.45
C SER A 699 9.58 -51.34 50.99
N ALA A 700 9.74 -50.17 50.36
CA ALA A 700 9.35 -49.94 48.97
C ALA A 700 10.31 -50.55 47.94
N ILE A 701 11.61 -50.61 48.25
CA ILE A 701 12.64 -51.26 47.42
C ILE A 701 12.56 -52.79 47.57
N LYS A 702 12.25 -53.31 48.77
CA LYS A 702 12.13 -54.75 49.03
C LYS A 702 10.83 -55.38 48.49
N ASN A 703 9.79 -54.57 48.24
CA ASN A 703 8.49 -55.00 47.71
C ASN A 703 8.28 -54.71 46.21
N LYS A 704 9.35 -54.40 45.46
CA LYS A 704 9.39 -54.36 43.99
C LYS A 704 10.41 -55.37 43.49
#